data_AF-A0A7Y6CBZ8-F1
#
_entry.id   AF-A0A7Y6CBZ8-F1
#
_cell.length_a   1.000
_cell.length_b   1.000
_cell.length_c   1.000
_cell.angle_alpha   90.00
_cell.angle_beta   90.00
_cell.angle_gamma   90.00
#
_symmetry.space_group_name_H-M   'P 1'
#
loop_
_entity.id
_entity.type
_entity.pdbx_description
1 polymer ?
#
loop_
_entity_poly.entity_id
_entity_poly.type
_entity_poly.pdbx_seq_one_letter_code
_entity_poly.pdbx_strand_id
1 'polypeptide(L)'
;MATKPATRRRRQPAATTKPRARRAKAPERPASAPAQAAAPEKTVPLVFAEADPVVADAADRAADLRDQAADDAVRILADGEARAADLLDAARCEAATITEAATTEQARVLADAAADADRVRTGAATTAAADADQVLVDAEAKAKQLLAEARAQAGTVTATASSEADQVLADAQKGAEQLLAEAGHQAQEVTATAAAQADAVQAKAAQVLADAEEKRTEQLAAAERTAAQTRSRAAADADQVLQRARSEADRLRESADGQAAQVRAGAERAAAGLRHDADRALAEARTAAEDLRDATDKDVARLRKQAEADQAAAREAAAKATADQTAAAHALAEAERVLEAATQRTVQRARRRQIRAESRAARRKSREEARPAGGVPVLSGQELVMVAAIVLAAAAVSTLGLLSSYTALETKALEWGWHWPWLLPIGIDVAIPAFTGANLILIRMGMELRWIRWVPRALTAVTVYLNWSASDSLAGRIGHAALTLLWVIFSEIASHVYATRIGAVTGKKRMEAVRRSRWILAPIPTARLRRRMILWEITSYEEALARLQEQTYLRAQLKEEYGWQWRKKAPLEQRMALKLGSAPAALADTLAPEGAHAVERTEESADAHDAHPDPSALGPEGAESERERLALTEGAHGGERDAEGGDAHRADSSRTRSERDALTERRHDRIRRLYAELGRRPKWTDIRDALTEAGLSDTPVSRPTAQRLREQVEESAPASAKASPSGGAAVSANAGASASAPASAEASALANA
;
A
#
# COMPACT_ATOMS: atom_id res chain seq x y z
N MET A 1 32.53 16.64 -39.99
CA MET A 1 32.41 17.98 -40.63
C MET A 1 31.73 17.79 -41.98
N ALA A 2 30.90 18.74 -42.44
CA ALA A 2 30.27 18.70 -43.75
C ALA A 2 30.14 20.13 -44.31
N THR A 3 30.21 20.27 -45.64
CA THR A 3 30.37 21.56 -46.34
C THR A 3 29.05 22.17 -46.81
N LYS A 4 29.09 23.48 -47.13
CA LYS A 4 27.94 24.25 -47.65
C LYS A 4 27.55 23.82 -49.07
N PRO A 5 26.25 23.74 -49.41
CA PRO A 5 25.73 24.03 -50.74
C PRO A 5 25.33 25.52 -50.86
N ALA A 6 25.05 26.01 -52.08
CA ALA A 6 24.88 27.44 -52.37
C ALA A 6 23.58 27.78 -53.12
N THR A 7 23.22 29.08 -53.08
CA THR A 7 22.35 29.83 -54.01
C THR A 7 20.89 29.40 -54.24
N ARG A 8 19.96 30.35 -54.06
CA ARG A 8 18.57 30.29 -54.57
C ARG A 8 18.19 31.64 -55.19
N ARG A 9 17.61 31.64 -56.41
CA ARG A 9 17.13 32.85 -57.13
C ARG A 9 15.82 33.42 -56.56
N ARG A 10 15.66 34.75 -56.51
CA ARG A 10 14.46 35.47 -57.03
C ARG A 10 14.59 37.02 -57.09
N ARG A 11 14.18 37.57 -58.25
CA ARG A 11 13.55 38.91 -58.55
C ARG A 11 14.13 40.22 -57.98
N GLN A 12 14.58 41.10 -58.91
CA GLN A 12 14.15 42.49 -59.24
C GLN A 12 13.39 43.36 -58.20
N PRO A 13 13.48 44.73 -58.24
CA PRO A 13 13.60 45.54 -59.48
C PRO A 13 14.50 46.81 -59.49
N ALA A 14 14.66 47.36 -60.71
CA ALA A 14 14.80 48.77 -61.14
C ALA A 14 15.81 49.76 -60.49
N ALA A 15 16.73 50.29 -61.33
CA ALA A 15 17.23 51.68 -61.33
C ALA A 15 17.83 52.04 -62.72
N THR A 16 18.00 53.32 -63.05
CA THR A 16 18.38 53.83 -64.39
C THR A 16 19.73 54.57 -64.42
N THR A 17 20.49 54.49 -65.53
CA THR A 17 20.90 55.64 -66.40
C THR A 17 22.16 55.40 -67.27
N LYS A 18 22.05 55.76 -68.58
CA LYS A 18 23.12 56.26 -69.50
C LYS A 18 24.38 55.38 -69.75
N PRO A 19 25.28 55.73 -70.70
CA PRO A 19 25.22 56.74 -71.79
C PRO A 19 24.85 56.04 -73.15
N ARG A 20 24.98 56.59 -74.37
CA ARG A 20 25.80 57.69 -74.94
C ARG A 20 25.26 58.12 -76.32
N ALA A 21 25.31 59.41 -76.67
CA ALA A 21 25.14 59.91 -78.05
C ALA A 21 25.87 61.27 -78.23
N ARG A 22 26.36 61.56 -79.45
CA ARG A 22 26.99 62.85 -79.84
C ARG A 22 26.04 63.64 -80.76
N ARG A 23 26.18 64.97 -80.79
CA ARG A 23 25.56 65.87 -81.78
C ARG A 23 26.58 66.92 -82.25
N ALA A 24 26.43 67.39 -83.49
CA ALA A 24 27.39 68.29 -84.16
C ALA A 24 27.19 69.79 -83.82
N LYS A 25 28.11 70.64 -84.30
CA LYS A 25 28.00 72.11 -84.38
C LYS A 25 28.54 72.59 -85.74
N ALA A 26 28.14 73.79 -86.16
CA ALA A 26 28.22 74.30 -87.54
C ALA A 26 29.54 75.03 -87.91
N PRO A 27 29.80 75.24 -89.23
CA PRO A 27 30.88 76.09 -89.75
C PRO A 27 30.47 77.57 -89.94
N GLU A 28 31.36 78.36 -90.55
CA GLU A 28 31.41 79.84 -90.48
C GLU A 28 31.32 80.54 -91.86
N ARG A 29 31.32 81.88 -91.88
CA ARG A 29 31.16 82.76 -93.08
C ARG A 29 32.46 83.53 -93.40
N PRO A 30 32.61 84.03 -94.63
CA PRO A 30 32.52 85.49 -94.80
C PRO A 30 31.73 85.95 -96.05
N ALA A 31 31.62 87.27 -96.23
CA ALA A 31 31.09 87.97 -97.42
C ALA A 31 32.27 88.55 -98.25
N SER A 32 32.14 89.26 -99.39
CA SER A 32 31.01 90.03 -99.95
C SER A 32 31.16 90.23 -101.48
N ALA A 33 30.10 90.70 -102.14
CA ALA A 33 30.18 91.54 -103.36
C ALA A 33 29.82 93.00 -102.98
N PRO A 34 30.09 94.02 -103.84
CA PRO A 34 28.97 94.49 -104.70
C PRO A 34 29.32 95.17 -106.05
N ALA A 35 28.30 95.21 -106.93
CA ALA A 35 27.87 96.32 -107.81
C ALA A 35 28.72 96.88 -108.99
N GLN A 36 28.17 96.66 -110.19
CA GLN A 36 27.77 97.67 -111.22
C GLN A 36 28.79 98.46 -112.09
N ALA A 37 28.37 98.62 -113.36
CA ALA A 37 28.63 99.73 -114.31
C ALA A 37 30.06 99.90 -114.90
N ALA A 38 30.27 100.58 -116.04
CA ALA A 38 29.45 100.76 -117.26
C ALA A 38 30.28 101.44 -118.39
N ALA A 39 29.82 101.30 -119.64
CA ALA A 39 30.13 102.13 -120.83
C ALA A 39 31.54 102.03 -121.49
N PRO A 40 31.70 102.49 -122.77
CA PRO A 40 32.91 102.26 -123.59
C PRO A 40 33.57 103.54 -124.18
N GLU A 41 34.78 103.38 -124.73
CA GLU A 41 35.47 104.35 -125.61
C GLU A 41 35.88 103.59 -126.90
N LYS A 42 35.61 103.99 -128.15
CA LYS A 42 35.60 105.26 -128.91
C LYS A 42 36.98 105.79 -129.33
N THR A 43 37.11 105.97 -130.65
CA THR A 43 38.28 106.49 -131.39
C THR A 43 38.09 107.96 -131.78
N VAL A 44 39.20 108.65 -132.12
CA VAL A 44 39.25 110.06 -132.60
C VAL A 44 40.47 110.27 -133.54
N PRO A 45 40.54 111.35 -134.38
CA PRO A 45 41.01 111.21 -135.77
C PRO A 45 42.00 112.28 -136.32
N LEU A 46 42.35 112.16 -137.61
CA LEU A 46 42.90 113.18 -138.55
C LEU A 46 42.47 112.78 -140.00
N VAL A 47 42.22 113.62 -141.04
CA VAL A 47 42.45 115.06 -141.37
C VAL A 47 43.88 115.36 -141.89
N PHE A 48 44.16 115.84 -143.12
CA PHE A 48 43.38 116.24 -144.32
C PHE A 48 43.96 115.52 -145.60
N ALA A 49 43.94 115.91 -146.89
CA ALA A 49 43.71 117.16 -147.65
C ALA A 49 43.32 116.90 -149.15
N GLU A 50 43.50 117.90 -150.04
CA GLU A 50 43.16 117.93 -151.49
C GLU A 50 44.28 117.31 -152.39
N ALA A 51 44.13 117.02 -153.69
CA ALA A 51 43.20 117.57 -154.71
C ALA A 51 42.92 116.63 -155.92
N ASP A 52 42.16 117.18 -156.90
CA ASP A 52 41.94 116.78 -158.32
C ASP A 52 40.75 115.82 -158.65
N PRO A 53 39.82 116.13 -159.59
CA PRO A 53 38.45 115.61 -159.55
C PRO A 53 38.09 114.58 -160.65
N VAL A 54 38.36 113.29 -160.42
CA VAL A 54 37.81 112.17 -161.25
C VAL A 54 37.25 110.99 -160.43
N VAL A 55 37.47 110.96 -159.10
CA VAL A 55 37.35 109.72 -158.30
C VAL A 55 35.95 109.46 -157.70
N ALA A 56 35.00 110.39 -157.82
CA ALA A 56 33.68 110.30 -157.16
C ALA A 56 32.88 109.02 -157.49
N ASP A 57 32.79 108.65 -158.78
CA ASP A 57 32.01 107.50 -159.28
C ASP A 57 32.56 106.11 -158.85
N ALA A 58 33.77 106.08 -158.29
CA ALA A 58 34.36 104.90 -157.66
C ALA A 58 34.08 104.82 -156.14
N ALA A 59 33.75 105.93 -155.49
CA ALA A 59 33.49 105.97 -154.05
C ALA A 59 32.11 105.39 -153.70
N ASP A 60 31.07 105.77 -154.44
CA ASP A 60 29.68 105.34 -154.18
C ASP A 60 29.53 103.81 -154.37
N ARG A 61 30.11 103.26 -155.44
CA ARG A 61 30.15 101.80 -155.66
C ARG A 61 30.98 101.04 -154.61
N ALA A 62 31.86 101.72 -153.88
CA ALA A 62 32.58 101.18 -152.73
C ALA A 62 31.86 101.40 -151.38
N ALA A 63 30.72 102.10 -151.37
CA ALA A 63 29.75 102.12 -150.28
C ALA A 63 28.73 100.98 -150.46
N ASP A 64 28.11 100.86 -151.64
CA ASP A 64 27.13 99.79 -151.95
C ASP A 64 27.67 98.38 -151.62
N LEU A 65 28.92 98.10 -152.00
CA LEU A 65 29.58 96.81 -151.72
C LEU A 65 29.96 96.61 -150.24
N ARG A 66 30.09 97.69 -149.46
CA ARG A 66 30.30 97.59 -148.00
C ARG A 66 28.99 97.34 -147.27
N ASP A 67 27.91 97.99 -147.69
CA ASP A 67 26.59 97.81 -147.08
C ASP A 67 26.05 96.40 -147.39
N GLN A 68 26.23 95.90 -148.63
CA GLN A 68 25.98 94.48 -148.95
C GLN A 68 26.83 93.51 -148.11
N ALA A 69 28.12 93.81 -147.91
CA ALA A 69 28.98 92.99 -147.07
C ALA A 69 28.62 93.07 -145.56
N ALA A 70 28.04 94.19 -145.11
CA ALA A 70 27.54 94.35 -143.75
C ALA A 70 26.23 93.59 -143.54
N ASP A 71 25.29 93.68 -144.48
CA ASP A 71 24.05 92.89 -144.47
C ASP A 71 24.34 91.38 -144.54
N ASP A 72 25.30 90.96 -145.37
CA ASP A 72 25.75 89.56 -145.41
C ASP A 72 26.46 89.14 -144.11
N ALA A 73 27.25 90.02 -143.48
CA ALA A 73 27.85 89.72 -142.17
C ALA A 73 26.77 89.59 -141.07
N VAL A 74 25.76 90.47 -141.05
CA VAL A 74 24.61 90.38 -140.13
C VAL A 74 23.82 89.10 -140.37
N ARG A 75 23.59 88.73 -141.63
CA ARG A 75 22.91 87.48 -142.02
C ARG A 75 23.70 86.24 -141.60
N ILE A 76 25.02 86.22 -141.82
CA ILE A 76 25.90 85.12 -141.42
C ILE A 76 25.98 85.00 -139.89
N LEU A 77 25.96 86.12 -139.16
CA LEU A 77 25.88 86.11 -137.70
C LEU A 77 24.52 85.59 -137.21
N ALA A 78 23.40 86.02 -137.79
CA ALA A 78 22.07 85.53 -137.44
C ALA A 78 21.89 84.03 -137.74
N ASP A 79 22.34 83.57 -138.92
CA ASP A 79 22.37 82.13 -139.27
C ASP A 79 23.30 81.34 -138.33
N GLY A 80 24.40 81.95 -137.88
CA GLY A 80 25.34 81.36 -136.92
C GLY A 80 24.77 81.24 -135.51
N GLU A 81 24.09 82.29 -135.02
CA GLU A 81 23.40 82.32 -133.73
C GLU A 81 22.21 81.35 -133.71
N ALA A 82 21.44 81.27 -134.80
CA ALA A 82 20.36 80.29 -134.95
C ALA A 82 20.90 78.85 -134.87
N ARG A 83 21.95 78.51 -135.64
CA ARG A 83 22.59 77.19 -135.57
C ARG A 83 23.22 76.89 -134.22
N ALA A 84 23.75 77.90 -133.51
CA ALA A 84 24.26 77.75 -132.17
C ALA A 84 23.14 77.47 -131.15
N ALA A 85 21.98 78.12 -131.29
CA ALA A 85 20.78 77.84 -130.50
C ALA A 85 20.26 76.42 -130.77
N ASP A 86 20.10 76.03 -132.04
CA ASP A 86 19.68 74.68 -132.45
C ASP A 86 20.60 73.60 -131.87
N LEU A 87 21.92 73.78 -131.93
CA LEU A 87 22.90 72.86 -131.35
C LEU A 87 22.83 72.81 -129.81
N LEU A 88 22.59 73.94 -129.16
CA LEU A 88 22.43 74.00 -127.70
C LEU A 88 21.14 73.32 -127.24
N ASP A 89 20.03 73.48 -127.95
CA ASP A 89 18.77 72.83 -127.62
C ASP A 89 18.76 71.34 -128.01
N ALA A 90 19.45 70.94 -129.08
CA ALA A 90 19.73 69.52 -129.34
C ALA A 90 20.55 68.89 -128.21
N ALA A 91 21.64 69.55 -127.77
CA ALA A 91 22.46 69.07 -126.66
C ALA A 91 21.72 69.07 -125.31
N ARG A 92 20.79 70.01 -125.07
CA ARG A 92 19.90 69.99 -123.90
C ARG A 92 18.92 68.82 -123.94
N CYS A 93 18.33 68.53 -125.10
CA CYS A 93 17.47 67.37 -125.29
C CYS A 93 18.22 66.04 -125.10
N GLU A 94 19.45 65.93 -125.63
CA GLU A 94 20.30 64.75 -125.42
C GLU A 94 20.73 64.60 -123.95
N ALA A 95 21.10 65.69 -123.28
CA ALA A 95 21.37 65.67 -121.83
C ALA A 95 20.14 65.29 -121.00
N ALA A 96 18.94 65.72 -121.42
CA ALA A 96 17.69 65.37 -120.76
C ALA A 96 17.36 63.88 -120.92
N THR A 97 17.45 63.31 -122.13
CA THR A 97 17.18 61.88 -122.36
C THR A 97 18.23 60.97 -121.70
N ILE A 98 19.51 61.38 -121.66
CA ILE A 98 20.54 60.69 -120.87
C ILE A 98 20.20 60.72 -119.37
N THR A 99 19.70 61.84 -118.85
CA THR A 99 19.30 61.97 -117.44
C THR A 99 18.05 61.16 -117.11
N GLU A 100 17.06 61.12 -118.00
CA GLU A 100 15.85 60.29 -117.86
C GLU A 100 16.19 58.79 -117.92
N ALA A 101 17.05 58.37 -118.84
CA ALA A 101 17.56 57.00 -118.90
C ALA A 101 18.36 56.62 -117.64
N ALA A 102 19.26 57.50 -117.18
CA ALA A 102 20.08 57.26 -115.99
C ALA A 102 19.25 57.18 -114.70
N THR A 103 18.23 58.05 -114.54
CA THR A 103 17.30 58.00 -113.39
C THR A 103 16.35 56.81 -113.44
N THR A 104 15.92 56.38 -114.64
CA THR A 104 15.14 55.15 -114.84
C THR A 104 15.96 53.91 -114.45
N GLU A 105 17.20 53.81 -114.90
CA GLU A 105 18.07 52.68 -114.56
C GLU A 105 18.51 52.72 -113.08
N GLN A 106 18.71 53.91 -112.49
CA GLN A 106 18.91 54.05 -111.05
C GLN A 106 17.69 53.56 -110.25
N ALA A 107 16.48 53.92 -110.67
CA ALA A 107 15.25 53.44 -110.03
C ALA A 107 15.09 51.92 -110.16
N ARG A 108 15.45 51.34 -111.31
CA ARG A 108 15.50 49.90 -111.55
C ARG A 108 16.48 49.20 -110.61
N VAL A 109 17.73 49.63 -110.57
CA VAL A 109 18.77 49.05 -109.71
C VAL A 109 18.38 49.12 -108.22
N LEU A 110 17.72 50.20 -107.79
CA LEU A 110 17.18 50.31 -106.42
C LEU A 110 16.02 49.34 -106.16
N ALA A 111 15.13 49.12 -107.13
CA ALA A 111 14.04 48.14 -107.03
C ALA A 111 14.54 46.70 -106.99
N ASP A 112 15.50 46.34 -107.87
CA ASP A 112 16.13 45.02 -107.89
C ASP A 112 16.90 44.75 -106.60
N ALA A 113 17.66 45.73 -106.09
CA ALA A 113 18.37 45.62 -104.80
C ALA A 113 17.41 45.51 -103.60
N ALA A 114 16.27 46.19 -103.62
CA ALA A 114 15.23 46.03 -102.59
C ALA A 114 14.61 44.63 -102.63
N ALA A 115 14.33 44.11 -103.84
CA ALA A 115 13.82 42.76 -104.02
C ALA A 115 14.83 41.69 -103.57
N ASP A 116 16.13 41.88 -103.79
CA ASP A 116 17.17 41.00 -103.22
C ASP A 116 17.27 41.10 -101.70
N ALA A 117 17.18 42.31 -101.13
CA ALA A 117 17.17 42.48 -99.68
C ALA A 117 15.96 41.79 -99.01
N ASP A 118 14.80 41.79 -99.66
CA ASP A 118 13.60 41.09 -99.20
C ASP A 118 13.67 39.57 -99.44
N ARG A 119 14.26 39.11 -100.56
CA ARG A 119 14.59 37.69 -100.78
C ARG A 119 15.51 37.15 -99.69
N VAL A 120 16.60 37.85 -99.39
CA VAL A 120 17.57 37.48 -98.34
C VAL A 120 16.92 37.50 -96.96
N ARG A 121 16.12 38.52 -96.63
CA ARG A 121 15.42 38.59 -95.34
C ARG A 121 14.41 37.45 -95.17
N THR A 122 13.68 37.11 -96.23
CA THR A 122 12.70 36.02 -96.21
C THR A 122 13.39 34.67 -96.07
N GLY A 123 14.45 34.41 -96.86
CA GLY A 123 15.25 33.18 -96.76
C GLY A 123 15.88 33.00 -95.37
N ALA A 124 16.48 34.05 -94.81
CA ALA A 124 17.02 34.03 -93.45
C ALA A 124 15.95 33.77 -92.39
N ALA A 125 14.75 34.34 -92.54
CA ALA A 125 13.62 34.09 -91.64
C ALA A 125 13.10 32.65 -91.74
N THR A 126 13.02 32.08 -92.95
CA THR A 126 12.59 30.67 -93.13
C THR A 126 13.61 29.67 -92.60
N THR A 127 14.92 29.93 -92.78
CA THR A 127 15.97 29.07 -92.19
C THR A 127 15.95 29.17 -90.67
N ALA A 128 15.88 30.38 -90.11
CA ALA A 128 15.82 30.56 -88.64
C ALA A 128 14.56 29.94 -88.01
N ALA A 129 13.44 29.88 -88.73
CA ALA A 129 12.25 29.16 -88.29
C ALA A 129 12.46 27.63 -88.32
N ALA A 130 13.00 27.09 -89.41
CA ALA A 130 13.31 25.66 -89.52
C ALA A 130 14.34 25.19 -88.48
N ASP A 131 15.39 25.98 -88.23
CA ASP A 131 16.38 25.73 -87.18
C ASP A 131 15.73 25.73 -85.78
N ALA A 132 14.79 26.66 -85.53
CA ALA A 132 14.07 26.72 -84.25
C ALA A 132 13.13 25.53 -84.04
N ASP A 133 12.38 25.12 -85.08
CA ASP A 133 11.52 23.93 -85.04
C ASP A 133 12.34 22.64 -84.84
N GLN A 134 13.49 22.51 -85.52
CA GLN A 134 14.41 21.39 -85.32
C GLN A 134 14.95 21.35 -83.88
N VAL A 135 15.37 22.49 -83.31
CA VAL A 135 15.80 22.59 -81.91
C VAL A 135 14.68 22.22 -80.93
N LEU A 136 13.42 22.54 -81.24
CA LEU A 136 12.26 22.13 -80.43
C LEU A 136 12.03 20.60 -80.50
N VAL A 137 12.11 20.00 -81.69
CA VAL A 137 12.00 18.54 -81.87
C VAL A 137 13.12 17.80 -81.13
N ASP A 138 14.37 18.25 -81.27
CA ASP A 138 15.52 17.66 -80.58
C ASP A 138 15.41 17.82 -79.05
N ALA A 139 14.94 18.97 -78.57
CA ALA A 139 14.69 19.19 -77.14
C ALA A 139 13.56 18.29 -76.60
N GLU A 140 12.48 18.09 -77.36
CA GLU A 140 11.38 17.21 -76.96
C GLU A 140 11.82 15.73 -76.97
N ALA A 141 12.61 15.31 -77.96
CA ALA A 141 13.22 13.99 -78.01
C ALA A 141 14.16 13.76 -76.81
N LYS A 142 14.99 14.75 -76.46
CA LYS A 142 15.87 14.71 -75.28
C LYS A 142 15.08 14.63 -73.98
N ALA A 143 13.99 15.38 -73.85
CA ALA A 143 13.10 15.33 -72.70
C ALA A 143 12.41 13.97 -72.56
N LYS A 144 11.92 13.38 -73.67
CA LYS A 144 11.36 12.02 -73.72
C LYS A 144 12.40 10.97 -73.29
N GLN A 145 13.64 11.07 -73.77
CA GLN A 145 14.74 10.19 -73.38
C GLN A 145 15.01 10.24 -71.87
N LEU A 146 15.22 11.45 -71.32
CA LEU A 146 15.49 11.64 -69.89
C LEU A 146 14.32 11.18 -68.99
N LEU A 147 13.08 11.37 -69.44
CA LEU A 147 11.88 10.89 -68.74
C LEU A 147 11.65 9.37 -68.86
N ALA A 148 12.23 8.70 -69.85
CA ALA A 148 12.24 7.24 -69.94
C ALA A 148 13.34 6.67 -69.01
N GLU A 149 14.54 7.24 -69.05
CA GLU A 149 15.67 6.80 -68.23
C GLU A 149 15.42 7.02 -66.73
N ALA A 150 14.87 8.18 -66.34
CA ALA A 150 14.48 8.43 -64.94
C ALA A 150 13.39 7.46 -64.44
N ARG A 151 12.47 7.03 -65.31
CA ARG A 151 11.47 5.99 -64.97
C ARG A 151 12.10 4.60 -64.83
N ALA A 152 13.05 4.26 -65.71
CA ALA A 152 13.79 3.00 -65.62
C ALA A 152 14.58 2.93 -64.31
N GLN A 153 15.35 3.97 -63.98
CA GLN A 153 16.10 4.08 -62.71
C GLN A 153 15.18 3.99 -61.49
N ALA A 154 14.04 4.70 -61.49
CA ALA A 154 13.05 4.60 -60.41
C ALA A 154 12.44 3.19 -60.29
N GLY A 155 12.21 2.51 -61.41
CA GLY A 155 11.78 1.11 -61.45
C GLY A 155 12.81 0.17 -60.84
N THR A 156 14.09 0.30 -61.21
CA THR A 156 15.20 -0.48 -60.62
C THR A 156 15.31 -0.26 -59.12
N VAL A 157 15.34 1.01 -58.65
CA VAL A 157 15.43 1.33 -57.21
C VAL A 157 14.23 0.76 -56.44
N THR A 158 13.02 0.81 -57.01
CA THR A 158 11.82 0.24 -56.37
C THR A 158 11.93 -1.29 -56.29
N ALA A 159 12.36 -1.96 -57.36
CA ALA A 159 12.52 -3.41 -57.39
C ALA A 159 13.60 -3.91 -56.41
N THR A 160 14.74 -3.21 -56.33
CA THR A 160 15.79 -3.49 -55.34
C THR A 160 15.27 -3.30 -53.92
N ALA A 161 14.61 -2.18 -53.62
CA ALA A 161 14.07 -1.90 -52.28
C ALA A 161 13.00 -2.91 -51.85
N SER A 162 12.14 -3.38 -52.77
CA SER A 162 11.21 -4.48 -52.49
C SER A 162 11.95 -5.79 -52.19
N SER A 163 12.94 -6.16 -53.02
CA SER A 163 13.71 -7.40 -52.82
C SER A 163 14.51 -7.40 -51.50
N GLU A 164 15.05 -6.24 -51.09
CA GLU A 164 15.70 -6.07 -49.79
C GLU A 164 14.70 -6.17 -48.64
N ALA A 165 13.50 -5.60 -48.77
CA ALA A 165 12.45 -5.70 -47.77
C ALA A 165 11.93 -7.15 -47.61
N ASP A 166 11.70 -7.85 -48.72
CA ASP A 166 11.28 -9.26 -48.73
C ASP A 166 12.35 -10.17 -48.08
N GLN A 167 13.64 -9.90 -48.35
CA GLN A 167 14.75 -10.61 -47.71
C GLN A 167 14.81 -10.34 -46.19
N VAL A 168 14.68 -9.08 -45.75
CA VAL A 168 14.64 -8.72 -44.33
C VAL A 168 13.45 -9.37 -43.61
N LEU A 169 12.30 -9.48 -44.27
CA LEU A 169 11.13 -10.19 -43.73
C LEU A 169 11.39 -11.70 -43.59
N ALA A 170 12.02 -12.33 -44.59
CA ALA A 170 12.37 -13.75 -44.54
C ALA A 170 13.40 -14.07 -43.44
N ASP A 171 14.45 -13.25 -43.31
CA ASP A 171 15.46 -13.41 -42.25
C ASP A 171 14.86 -13.14 -40.85
N ALA A 172 13.95 -12.18 -40.72
CA ALA A 172 13.24 -11.91 -39.47
C ALA A 172 12.28 -13.06 -39.08
N GLN A 173 11.55 -13.64 -40.03
CA GLN A 173 10.69 -14.80 -39.80
C GLN A 173 11.53 -16.01 -39.35
N LYS A 174 12.62 -16.31 -40.06
CA LYS A 174 13.55 -17.40 -39.72
C LYS A 174 14.16 -17.22 -38.33
N GLY A 175 14.52 -15.99 -37.95
CA GLY A 175 14.97 -15.67 -36.60
C GLY A 175 13.89 -15.90 -35.52
N ALA A 176 12.63 -15.57 -35.82
CA ALA A 176 11.51 -15.83 -34.92
C ALA A 176 11.22 -17.34 -34.76
N GLU A 177 11.28 -18.11 -35.85
CA GLU A 177 11.14 -19.58 -35.83
C GLU A 177 12.24 -20.24 -34.99
N GLN A 178 13.50 -19.78 -35.13
CA GLN A 178 14.62 -20.25 -34.31
C GLN A 178 14.45 -19.91 -32.82
N LEU A 179 14.01 -18.69 -32.48
CA LEU A 179 13.74 -18.30 -31.10
C LEU A 179 12.60 -19.09 -30.47
N LEU A 180 11.57 -19.44 -31.24
CA LEU A 180 10.46 -20.30 -30.76
C LEU A 180 10.91 -21.74 -30.55
N ALA A 181 11.79 -22.27 -31.41
CA ALA A 181 12.37 -23.61 -31.23
C ALA A 181 13.26 -23.70 -29.97
N GLU A 182 14.14 -22.70 -29.77
CA GLU A 182 15.00 -22.60 -28.59
C GLU A 182 14.17 -22.46 -27.30
N ALA A 183 13.18 -21.56 -27.28
CA ALA A 183 12.26 -21.42 -26.15
C ALA A 183 11.46 -22.70 -25.87
N GLY A 184 11.10 -23.45 -26.91
CA GLY A 184 10.46 -24.77 -26.79
C GLY A 184 11.38 -25.81 -26.15
N HIS A 185 12.65 -25.87 -26.55
CA HIS A 185 13.64 -26.77 -25.95
C HIS A 185 13.90 -26.42 -24.47
N GLN A 186 14.12 -25.14 -24.15
CA GLN A 186 14.30 -24.67 -22.77
C GLN A 186 13.07 -24.95 -21.90
N ALA A 187 11.85 -24.79 -22.44
CA ALA A 187 10.63 -25.15 -21.72
C ALA A 187 10.56 -26.66 -21.44
N GLN A 188 10.92 -27.50 -22.42
CA GLN A 188 10.99 -28.96 -22.23
C GLN A 188 12.02 -29.33 -21.15
N GLU A 189 13.24 -28.78 -21.20
CA GLU A 189 14.29 -29.01 -20.19
C GLU A 189 13.85 -28.58 -18.78
N VAL A 190 13.19 -27.43 -18.65
CA VAL A 190 12.62 -26.97 -17.37
C VAL A 190 11.51 -27.91 -16.89
N THR A 191 10.63 -28.42 -17.75
CA THR A 191 9.61 -29.41 -17.34
C THR A 191 10.22 -30.76 -16.95
N ALA A 192 11.24 -31.24 -17.67
CA ALA A 192 11.91 -32.51 -17.36
C ALA A 192 12.70 -32.43 -16.04
N THR A 193 13.42 -31.33 -15.79
CA THR A 193 14.13 -31.10 -14.53
C THR A 193 13.16 -30.89 -13.35
N ALA A 194 12.03 -30.20 -13.56
CA ALA A 194 10.98 -30.08 -12.54
C ALA A 194 10.32 -31.43 -12.22
N ALA A 195 10.08 -32.29 -13.22
CA ALA A 195 9.56 -33.64 -13.01
C ALA A 195 10.55 -34.50 -12.20
N ALA A 196 11.83 -34.54 -12.60
CA ALA A 196 12.86 -35.26 -11.86
C ALA A 196 13.05 -34.75 -10.42
N GLN A 197 12.86 -33.45 -10.18
CA GLN A 197 12.83 -32.89 -8.82
C GLN A 197 11.59 -33.33 -8.03
N ALA A 198 10.41 -33.37 -8.66
CA ALA A 198 9.19 -33.87 -8.03
C ALA A 198 9.30 -35.35 -7.65
N ASP A 199 9.85 -36.19 -8.53
CA ASP A 199 10.10 -37.61 -8.28
C ASP A 199 11.13 -37.80 -7.14
N ALA A 200 12.20 -37.01 -7.13
CA ALA A 200 13.19 -37.03 -6.04
C ALA A 200 12.61 -36.56 -4.69
N VAL A 201 11.64 -35.64 -4.69
CA VAL A 201 10.91 -35.22 -3.47
C VAL A 201 9.94 -36.33 -3.03
N GLN A 202 9.24 -37.00 -3.95
CA GLN A 202 8.38 -38.14 -3.63
C GLN A 202 9.18 -39.31 -3.05
N ALA A 203 10.33 -39.64 -3.63
CA ALA A 203 11.22 -40.68 -3.12
C ALA A 203 11.72 -40.37 -1.70
N LYS A 204 12.13 -39.12 -1.44
CA LYS A 204 12.51 -38.67 -0.08
C LYS A 204 11.33 -38.70 0.90
N ALA A 205 10.12 -38.34 0.47
CA ALA A 205 8.92 -38.42 1.30
C ALA A 205 8.58 -39.88 1.65
N ALA A 206 8.68 -40.80 0.69
CA ALA A 206 8.50 -42.23 0.92
C ALA A 206 9.55 -42.80 1.88
N GLN A 207 10.82 -42.39 1.75
CA GLN A 207 11.86 -42.75 2.71
C GLN A 207 11.55 -42.23 4.12
N VAL A 208 11.20 -40.95 4.28
CA VAL A 208 10.85 -40.36 5.58
C VAL A 208 9.64 -41.05 6.23
N LEU A 209 8.69 -41.56 5.43
CA LEU A 209 7.58 -42.37 5.93
C LEU A 209 8.06 -43.74 6.42
N ALA A 210 8.88 -44.46 5.66
CA ALA A 210 9.45 -45.75 6.07
C ALA A 210 10.30 -45.60 7.36
N ASP A 211 11.17 -44.60 7.40
CA ASP A 211 11.96 -44.18 8.57
C ASP A 211 11.10 -43.90 9.81
N ALA A 212 9.87 -43.41 9.63
CA ALA A 212 8.94 -43.10 10.72
C ALA A 212 8.12 -44.32 11.15
N GLU A 213 7.80 -45.23 10.22
CA GLU A 213 7.16 -46.51 10.53
C GLU A 213 8.11 -47.46 11.28
N GLU A 214 9.38 -47.53 10.88
CA GLU A 214 10.42 -48.26 11.60
C GLU A 214 10.53 -47.76 13.05
N LYS A 215 10.79 -46.46 13.25
CA LYS A 215 10.89 -45.83 14.58
C LYS A 215 9.60 -46.00 15.41
N ARG A 216 8.43 -46.04 14.77
CA ARG A 216 7.15 -46.36 15.44
C ARG A 216 7.11 -47.80 15.94
N THR A 217 7.55 -48.78 15.14
CA THR A 217 7.62 -50.18 15.57
C THR A 217 8.65 -50.40 16.67
N GLU A 218 9.82 -49.73 16.61
CA GLU A 218 10.80 -49.74 17.69
C GLU A 218 10.22 -49.21 19.01
N GLN A 219 9.53 -48.06 18.96
CA GLN A 219 8.89 -47.44 20.14
C GLN A 219 7.79 -48.31 20.73
N LEU A 220 6.96 -48.95 19.89
CA LEU A 220 5.96 -49.92 20.34
C LEU A 220 6.63 -51.13 21.03
N ALA A 221 7.63 -51.74 20.40
CA ALA A 221 8.36 -52.86 20.98
C ALA A 221 9.09 -52.47 22.30
N ALA A 222 9.56 -51.21 22.42
CA ALA A 222 10.16 -50.70 23.65
C ALA A 222 9.12 -50.45 24.77
N ALA A 223 7.93 -49.94 24.40
CA ALA A 223 6.82 -49.79 25.32
C ALA A 223 6.30 -51.15 25.82
N GLU A 224 6.18 -52.14 24.93
CA GLU A 224 5.80 -53.52 25.29
C GLU A 224 6.82 -54.19 26.22
N ARG A 225 8.12 -54.07 25.92
CA ARG A 225 9.21 -54.51 26.82
C ARG A 225 9.10 -53.86 28.20
N THR A 226 8.84 -52.55 28.25
CA THR A 226 8.64 -51.81 29.50
C THR A 226 7.41 -52.31 30.25
N ALA A 227 6.27 -52.47 29.59
CA ALA A 227 5.03 -52.99 30.18
C ALA A 227 5.13 -54.46 30.63
N ALA A 228 5.97 -55.28 29.98
CA ALA A 228 6.30 -56.63 30.43
C ALA A 228 7.16 -56.60 31.70
N GLN A 229 8.20 -55.76 31.75
CA GLN A 229 9.03 -55.58 32.95
C GLN A 229 8.23 -55.05 34.14
N THR A 230 7.34 -54.06 33.94
CA THR A 230 6.48 -53.54 35.01
C THR A 230 5.51 -54.60 35.54
N ARG A 231 4.89 -55.41 34.66
CA ARG A 231 4.05 -56.54 35.10
C ARG A 231 4.85 -57.60 35.86
N SER A 232 6.06 -57.93 35.40
CA SER A 232 6.93 -58.90 36.08
C SER A 232 7.37 -58.43 37.47
N ARG A 233 7.71 -57.15 37.63
CA ARG A 233 8.00 -56.55 38.94
C ARG A 233 6.77 -56.57 39.85
N ALA A 234 5.63 -56.08 39.37
CA ALA A 234 4.39 -56.07 40.15
C ALA A 234 3.94 -57.47 40.59
N ALA A 235 4.17 -58.51 39.77
CA ALA A 235 3.93 -59.90 40.15
C ALA A 235 4.90 -60.38 41.26
N ALA A 236 6.20 -60.11 41.12
CA ALA A 236 7.19 -60.47 42.14
C ALA A 236 6.97 -59.72 43.48
N ASP A 237 6.56 -58.45 43.42
CA ASP A 237 6.19 -57.66 44.60
C ASP A 237 4.93 -58.23 45.28
N ALA A 238 3.92 -58.63 44.49
CA ALA A 238 2.71 -59.27 45.00
C ALA A 238 3.00 -60.65 45.62
N ASP A 239 3.83 -61.48 44.99
CA ASP A 239 4.29 -62.75 45.55
C ASP A 239 5.06 -62.53 46.86
N GLN A 240 5.92 -61.51 46.93
CA GLN A 240 6.63 -61.17 48.17
C GLN A 240 5.67 -60.75 49.30
N VAL A 241 4.63 -59.97 48.98
CA VAL A 241 3.57 -59.62 49.95
C VAL A 241 2.78 -60.85 50.40
N LEU A 242 2.42 -61.75 49.48
CA LEU A 242 1.72 -63.01 49.80
C LEU A 242 2.57 -63.93 50.68
N GLN A 243 3.88 -64.02 50.44
CA GLN A 243 4.78 -64.81 51.29
C GLN A 243 4.97 -64.20 52.68
N ARG A 244 5.05 -62.86 52.80
CA ARG A 244 5.05 -62.18 54.11
C ARG A 244 3.76 -62.47 54.87
N ALA A 245 2.60 -62.25 54.24
CA ALA A 245 1.29 -62.49 54.85
C ALA A 245 1.08 -63.96 55.27
N ARG A 246 1.59 -64.93 54.50
CA ARG A 246 1.63 -66.35 54.92
C ARG A 246 2.50 -66.55 56.15
N SER A 247 3.74 -66.06 56.14
CA SER A 247 4.65 -66.19 57.30
C SER A 247 4.14 -65.52 58.57
N GLU A 248 3.36 -64.44 58.43
CA GLU A 248 2.68 -63.77 59.55
C GLU A 248 1.47 -64.57 60.04
N ALA A 249 0.65 -65.12 59.13
CA ALA A 249 -0.46 -66.01 59.47
C ALA A 249 0.02 -67.30 60.16
N ASP A 250 1.14 -67.87 59.75
CA ASP A 250 1.71 -69.08 60.36
C ASP A 250 2.32 -68.80 61.74
N ARG A 251 2.98 -67.65 61.96
CA ARG A 251 3.37 -67.18 63.30
C ARG A 251 2.16 -66.92 64.20
N LEU A 252 1.07 -66.37 63.66
CA LEU A 252 -0.16 -66.15 64.41
C LEU A 252 -0.83 -67.48 64.80
N ARG A 253 -0.79 -68.50 63.93
CA ARG A 253 -1.21 -69.88 64.26
C ARG A 253 -0.35 -70.47 65.37
N GLU A 254 0.98 -70.46 65.22
CA GLU A 254 1.91 -71.00 66.22
C GLU A 254 1.75 -70.33 67.59
N SER A 255 1.56 -69.01 67.61
CA SER A 255 1.25 -68.24 68.83
C SER A 255 -0.12 -68.63 69.43
N ALA A 256 -1.16 -68.77 68.61
CA ALA A 256 -2.50 -69.17 69.06
C ALA A 256 -2.55 -70.63 69.55
N ASP A 257 -1.82 -71.54 68.91
CA ASP A 257 -1.67 -72.94 69.33
C ASP A 257 -0.88 -73.04 70.64
N GLY A 258 0.17 -72.23 70.80
CA GLY A 258 0.91 -72.07 72.06
C GLY A 258 0.03 -71.55 73.19
N GLN A 259 -0.79 -70.52 72.93
CA GLN A 259 -1.80 -70.02 73.89
C GLN A 259 -2.86 -71.09 74.20
N ALA A 260 -3.36 -71.82 73.20
CA ALA A 260 -4.33 -72.89 73.39
C ALA A 260 -3.73 -74.09 74.14
N ALA A 261 -2.44 -74.37 74.01
CA ALA A 261 -1.72 -75.35 74.84
C ALA A 261 -1.54 -74.84 76.28
N GLN A 262 -1.20 -73.56 76.47
CA GLN A 262 -1.09 -72.94 77.80
C GLN A 262 -2.44 -72.92 78.54
N VAL A 263 -3.54 -72.62 77.84
CA VAL A 263 -4.90 -72.67 78.39
C VAL A 263 -5.31 -74.10 78.71
N ARG A 264 -5.03 -75.09 77.84
CA ARG A 264 -5.27 -76.52 78.14
C ARG A 264 -4.49 -76.98 79.37
N ALA A 265 -3.19 -76.71 79.45
CA ALA A 265 -2.38 -77.03 80.63
C ALA A 265 -2.80 -76.23 81.89
N GLY A 266 -3.46 -75.08 81.74
CA GLY A 266 -4.12 -74.35 82.83
C GLY A 266 -5.39 -75.07 83.30
N ALA A 267 -6.26 -75.43 82.36
CA ALA A 267 -7.51 -76.15 82.61
C ALA A 267 -7.28 -77.56 83.18
N GLU A 268 -6.24 -78.26 82.75
CA GLU A 268 -5.83 -79.57 83.30
C GLU A 268 -5.35 -79.45 84.74
N ARG A 269 -4.58 -78.41 85.09
CA ARG A 269 -4.19 -78.13 86.47
C ARG A 269 -5.40 -77.72 87.34
N ALA A 270 -6.32 -76.92 86.80
CA ALA A 270 -7.57 -76.60 87.47
C ALA A 270 -8.45 -77.84 87.68
N ALA A 271 -8.55 -78.73 86.69
CA ALA A 271 -9.28 -79.99 86.79
C ALA A 271 -8.61 -80.99 87.76
N ALA A 272 -7.28 -81.00 87.86
CA ALA A 272 -6.57 -81.78 88.87
C ALA A 272 -6.82 -81.22 90.29
N GLY A 273 -6.84 -79.89 90.45
CA GLY A 273 -7.25 -79.24 91.70
C GLY A 273 -8.68 -79.60 92.08
N LEU A 274 -9.64 -79.40 91.17
CA LEU A 274 -11.05 -79.74 91.37
C LEU A 274 -11.27 -81.24 91.65
N ARG A 275 -10.46 -82.15 91.09
CA ARG A 275 -10.47 -83.58 91.46
C ARG A 275 -9.97 -83.79 92.88
N HIS A 276 -8.85 -83.19 93.28
CA HIS A 276 -8.35 -83.27 94.65
C HIS A 276 -9.36 -82.67 95.66
N ASP A 277 -10.00 -81.55 95.32
CA ASP A 277 -11.03 -80.92 96.15
C ASP A 277 -12.30 -81.77 96.20
N ALA A 278 -12.68 -82.43 95.08
CA ALA A 278 -13.78 -83.40 95.06
C ALA A 278 -13.47 -84.69 95.84
N ASP A 279 -12.24 -85.21 95.78
CA ASP A 279 -11.80 -86.36 96.57
C ASP A 279 -11.76 -86.02 98.07
N ARG A 280 -11.36 -84.78 98.43
CA ARG A 280 -11.45 -84.27 99.80
C ARG A 280 -12.91 -84.14 100.23
N ALA A 281 -13.76 -83.54 99.40
CA ALA A 281 -15.20 -83.42 99.66
C ALA A 281 -15.90 -84.79 99.71
N LEU A 282 -15.41 -85.82 99.00
CA LEU A 282 -15.91 -87.20 99.09
C LEU A 282 -15.41 -87.93 100.33
N ALA A 283 -14.25 -87.57 100.89
CA ALA A 283 -13.81 -88.04 102.20
C ALA A 283 -14.64 -87.38 103.31
N GLU A 284 -14.77 -86.05 103.28
CA GLU A 284 -15.63 -85.26 104.17
C GLU A 284 -17.09 -85.72 104.10
N ALA A 285 -17.63 -85.98 102.90
CA ALA A 285 -18.98 -86.51 102.72
C ALA A 285 -19.15 -87.98 103.10
N ARG A 286 -18.07 -88.77 103.24
CA ARG A 286 -18.13 -90.12 103.83
C ARG A 286 -18.27 -90.04 105.34
N THR A 287 -17.43 -89.24 106.00
CA THR A 287 -17.57 -88.95 107.43
C THR A 287 -18.94 -88.35 107.73
N ALA A 288 -19.35 -87.32 106.98
CA ALA A 288 -20.68 -86.72 107.12
C ALA A 288 -21.82 -87.67 106.74
N ALA A 289 -21.61 -88.71 105.93
CA ALA A 289 -22.63 -89.75 105.67
C ALA A 289 -22.70 -90.82 106.77
N GLU A 290 -21.65 -90.97 107.58
CA GLU A 290 -21.67 -91.74 108.82
C GLU A 290 -22.41 -90.93 109.90
N ASP A 291 -22.05 -89.65 110.11
CA ASP A 291 -22.78 -88.72 110.99
C ASP A 291 -24.26 -88.55 110.59
N LEU A 292 -24.55 -88.49 109.28
CA LEU A 292 -25.91 -88.32 108.76
C LEU A 292 -26.75 -89.59 108.94
N ARG A 293 -26.19 -90.79 109.02
CA ARG A 293 -26.96 -92.00 109.38
C ARG A 293 -27.48 -91.88 110.81
N ASP A 294 -26.60 -91.50 111.73
CA ASP A 294 -26.95 -91.22 113.13
C ASP A 294 -27.93 -90.03 113.29
N ALA A 295 -28.10 -89.19 112.26
CA ALA A 295 -29.06 -88.08 112.24
C ALA A 295 -30.37 -88.38 111.48
N THR A 296 -30.36 -89.18 110.41
CA THR A 296 -31.57 -89.47 109.63
C THR A 296 -32.60 -90.29 110.40
N ASP A 297 -32.17 -91.16 111.31
CA ASP A 297 -33.04 -91.86 112.28
C ASP A 297 -33.81 -90.87 113.19
N LYS A 298 -33.33 -89.64 113.35
CA LYS A 298 -33.96 -88.57 114.15
C LYS A 298 -34.80 -87.61 113.30
N ASP A 299 -34.47 -87.45 112.02
CA ASP A 299 -35.06 -86.42 111.13
C ASP A 299 -36.14 -86.92 110.15
N VAL A 300 -36.25 -88.24 109.93
CA VAL A 300 -37.43 -88.85 109.25
C VAL A 300 -38.75 -88.50 109.96
N ALA A 301 -38.70 -88.23 111.27
CA ALA A 301 -39.83 -87.75 112.06
C ALA A 301 -40.24 -86.29 111.76
N ARG A 302 -39.34 -85.45 111.19
CA ARG A 302 -39.55 -83.99 111.06
C ARG A 302 -40.02 -83.56 109.67
N LEU A 303 -39.52 -84.19 108.60
CA LEU A 303 -39.72 -83.71 107.22
C LEU A 303 -41.13 -83.91 106.64
N ARG A 304 -42.02 -84.64 107.32
CA ARG A 304 -43.43 -84.80 106.92
C ARG A 304 -44.28 -83.52 106.98
N LYS A 305 -43.73 -82.39 107.44
CA LYS A 305 -44.50 -81.21 107.87
C LYS A 305 -44.25 -79.90 107.07
N GLN A 306 -43.33 -79.89 106.11
CA GLN A 306 -42.87 -78.65 105.45
C GLN A 306 -43.17 -78.58 103.94
N ALA A 307 -43.68 -79.65 103.33
CA ALA A 307 -43.77 -79.79 101.87
C ALA A 307 -44.94 -79.04 101.18
N GLU A 308 -45.73 -78.26 101.92
CA GLU A 308 -47.03 -77.73 101.46
C GLU A 308 -47.04 -76.21 101.16
N ALA A 309 -45.93 -75.50 101.36
CA ALA A 309 -45.91 -74.03 101.36
C ALA A 309 -45.63 -73.35 100.00
N ASP A 310 -44.60 -73.78 99.27
CA ASP A 310 -43.87 -72.86 98.36
C ASP A 310 -44.34 -72.84 96.89
N GLN A 311 -45.38 -73.58 96.50
CA GLN A 311 -45.82 -73.66 95.09
C GLN A 311 -46.59 -72.42 94.57
N ALA A 312 -46.93 -71.44 95.42
CA ALA A 312 -47.87 -70.37 95.07
C ALA A 312 -47.29 -69.22 94.22
N ALA A 313 -46.00 -68.88 94.36
CA ALA A 313 -45.46 -67.59 93.91
C ALA A 313 -45.15 -67.46 92.39
N ALA A 314 -45.20 -68.56 91.63
CA ALA A 314 -44.54 -68.65 90.32
C ALA A 314 -45.33 -68.09 89.10
N ARG A 315 -46.43 -67.34 89.28
CA ARG A 315 -47.39 -67.03 88.19
C ARG A 315 -47.57 -65.56 87.79
N GLU A 316 -46.93 -64.61 88.47
CA GLU A 316 -47.14 -63.17 88.21
C GLU A 316 -46.28 -62.60 87.06
N ALA A 317 -45.20 -63.28 86.67
CA ALA A 317 -44.18 -62.76 85.74
C ALA A 317 -44.59 -62.70 84.24
N ALA A 318 -45.79 -63.15 83.86
CA ALA A 318 -46.18 -63.33 82.45
C ALA A 318 -46.74 -62.08 81.75
N ALA A 319 -46.99 -60.99 82.47
CA ALA A 319 -47.86 -59.88 82.02
C ALA A 319 -47.12 -58.67 81.39
N LYS A 320 -45.95 -58.85 80.75
CA LYS A 320 -45.11 -57.72 80.32
C LYS A 320 -44.41 -57.88 78.95
N ALA A 321 -45.15 -58.38 77.95
CA ALA A 321 -44.61 -58.72 76.61
C ALA A 321 -45.47 -58.24 75.42
N THR A 322 -46.15 -57.09 75.53
CA THR A 322 -47.05 -56.54 74.49
C THR A 322 -46.89 -55.02 74.32
N ALA A 323 -45.67 -54.56 74.02
CA ALA A 323 -45.36 -53.12 73.84
C ALA A 323 -44.72 -52.74 72.49
N ASP A 324 -44.15 -53.70 71.74
CA ASP A 324 -43.31 -53.44 70.57
C ASP A 324 -44.01 -53.67 69.20
N GLN A 325 -45.13 -52.98 68.95
CA GLN A 325 -45.80 -53.02 67.63
C GLN A 325 -46.16 -51.65 67.02
N THR A 326 -45.80 -50.54 67.65
CA THR A 326 -46.09 -49.18 67.13
C THR A 326 -44.94 -48.54 66.33
N ALA A 327 -43.73 -49.09 66.39
CA ALA A 327 -42.55 -48.51 65.71
C ALA A 327 -42.55 -48.66 64.17
N ALA A 328 -43.35 -49.57 63.60
CA ALA A 328 -43.29 -49.93 62.18
C ALA A 328 -43.91 -48.89 61.21
N ALA A 329 -44.68 -47.92 61.72
CA ALA A 329 -45.44 -46.99 60.87
C ALA A 329 -44.64 -45.78 60.33
N HIS A 330 -43.48 -45.46 60.93
CA HIS A 330 -42.82 -44.18 60.70
C HIS A 330 -41.87 -44.15 59.48
N ALA A 331 -41.54 -45.31 58.91
CA ALA A 331 -40.46 -45.47 57.91
C ALA A 331 -40.85 -45.15 56.45
N LEU A 332 -42.14 -44.99 56.14
CA LEU A 332 -42.60 -44.73 54.76
C LEU A 332 -42.66 -43.25 54.38
N ALA A 333 -42.56 -42.33 55.34
CA ALA A 333 -42.68 -40.88 55.10
C ALA A 333 -41.38 -40.18 54.65
N GLU A 334 -40.22 -40.84 54.75
CA GLU A 334 -38.93 -40.24 54.38
C GLU A 334 -38.55 -40.46 52.89
N ALA A 335 -39.19 -41.42 52.22
CA ALA A 335 -38.83 -41.82 50.85
C ALA A 335 -39.13 -40.75 49.78
N GLU A 336 -40.28 -40.08 49.84
CA GLU A 336 -40.70 -39.12 48.79
C GLU A 336 -39.85 -37.85 48.77
N ARG A 337 -39.37 -37.38 49.94
CA ARG A 337 -38.55 -36.16 50.06
C ARG A 337 -37.21 -36.22 49.34
N VAL A 338 -36.74 -37.42 48.99
CA VAL A 338 -35.46 -37.63 48.29
C VAL A 338 -35.58 -37.41 46.77
N LEU A 339 -36.78 -37.56 46.19
CA LEU A 339 -36.95 -37.48 44.72
C LEU A 339 -36.94 -36.03 44.19
N GLU A 340 -37.60 -35.09 44.87
CA GLU A 340 -37.68 -33.69 44.43
C GLU A 340 -36.31 -32.98 44.47
N ALA A 341 -35.42 -33.40 45.36
CA ALA A 341 -34.06 -32.84 45.48
C ALA A 341 -33.17 -33.13 44.25
N ALA A 342 -33.54 -34.09 43.40
CA ALA A 342 -32.77 -34.47 42.22
C ALA A 342 -32.96 -33.51 41.02
N THR A 343 -34.19 -33.02 40.80
CA THR A 343 -34.56 -32.27 39.59
C THR A 343 -34.03 -30.83 39.58
N GLN A 344 -33.88 -30.19 40.74
CA GLN A 344 -33.41 -28.79 40.82
C GLN A 344 -31.93 -28.61 40.44
N ARG A 345 -31.11 -29.67 40.59
CA ARG A 345 -29.64 -29.60 40.41
C ARG A 345 -29.20 -29.44 38.94
N THR A 346 -30.04 -29.84 37.97
CA THR A 346 -29.76 -29.66 36.54
C THR A 346 -30.03 -28.23 36.08
N VAL A 347 -31.17 -27.66 36.48
CA VAL A 347 -31.65 -26.32 36.08
C VAL A 347 -30.68 -25.21 36.50
N GLN A 348 -30.15 -25.25 37.74
CA GLN A 348 -29.18 -24.24 38.19
C GLN A 348 -27.87 -24.26 37.38
N ARG A 349 -27.46 -25.43 36.87
CA ARG A 349 -26.23 -25.58 36.06
C ARG A 349 -26.37 -24.93 34.67
N ALA A 350 -27.57 -24.87 34.11
CA ALA A 350 -27.87 -24.15 32.88
C ALA A 350 -27.87 -22.62 33.10
N ARG A 351 -28.59 -22.13 34.12
CA ARG A 351 -28.73 -20.68 34.41
C ARG A 351 -27.37 -20.00 34.66
N ARG A 352 -26.43 -20.68 35.33
CA ARG A 352 -25.03 -20.22 35.51
C ARG A 352 -24.20 -20.13 34.22
N ARG A 353 -24.65 -20.67 33.08
CA ARG A 353 -23.99 -20.52 31.76
C ARG A 353 -24.50 -19.28 31.01
N GLN A 354 -25.80 -19.00 31.04
CA GLN A 354 -26.43 -17.82 30.42
C GLN A 354 -25.90 -16.50 30.97
N ILE A 355 -25.90 -16.34 32.30
CA ILE A 355 -25.36 -15.13 32.98
C ILE A 355 -23.90 -14.87 32.60
N ARG A 356 -23.11 -15.94 32.40
CA ARG A 356 -21.71 -15.88 31.94
C ARG A 356 -21.56 -15.65 30.43
N ALA A 357 -22.60 -15.77 29.62
CA ALA A 357 -22.60 -15.36 28.22
C ALA A 357 -23.01 -13.89 28.10
N GLU A 358 -24.10 -13.50 28.75
CA GLU A 358 -24.63 -12.13 28.81
C GLU A 358 -23.58 -11.12 29.33
N SER A 359 -22.94 -11.42 30.46
CA SER A 359 -21.84 -10.60 31.00
C SER A 359 -20.60 -10.52 30.11
N ARG A 360 -20.40 -11.45 29.17
CA ARG A 360 -19.35 -11.34 28.14
C ARG A 360 -19.81 -10.58 26.90
N ALA A 361 -21.11 -10.60 26.57
CA ALA A 361 -21.69 -9.77 25.52
C ALA A 361 -21.71 -8.28 25.92
N ALA A 362 -22.17 -7.95 27.13
CA ALA A 362 -22.17 -6.59 27.65
C ALA A 362 -20.77 -5.96 27.65
N ARG A 363 -19.75 -6.72 28.08
CA ARG A 363 -18.33 -6.30 28.06
C ARG A 363 -17.71 -6.17 26.66
N ARG A 364 -18.37 -6.66 25.60
CA ARG A 364 -17.99 -6.39 24.20
C ARG A 364 -18.63 -5.09 23.73
N LYS A 365 -19.96 -4.97 23.88
CA LYS A 365 -20.73 -3.78 23.47
C LYS A 365 -20.16 -2.48 24.06
N SER A 366 -19.92 -2.47 25.37
CA SER A 366 -19.33 -1.31 26.08
C SER A 366 -17.87 -0.99 25.68
N ARG A 367 -17.21 -1.87 24.91
CA ARG A 367 -15.85 -1.69 24.39
C ARG A 367 -15.84 -1.23 22.92
N GLU A 368 -16.96 -1.43 22.22
CA GLU A 368 -17.20 -0.91 20.87
C GLU A 368 -17.77 0.51 20.95
N GLU A 369 -18.72 0.74 21.87
CA GLU A 369 -19.32 2.06 22.16
C GLU A 369 -18.29 3.09 22.68
N ALA A 370 -17.23 2.65 23.36
CA ALA A 370 -16.18 3.50 23.91
C ALA A 370 -14.99 3.77 22.95
N ARG A 371 -15.17 3.59 21.64
CA ARG A 371 -14.07 3.63 20.64
C ARG A 371 -14.11 4.91 19.79
N PRO A 372 -12.99 5.65 19.65
CA PRO A 372 -12.94 6.83 18.79
C PRO A 372 -13.11 6.46 17.30
N ALA A 373 -13.86 7.27 16.57
CA ALA A 373 -14.11 7.09 15.14
C ALA A 373 -12.79 7.16 14.34
N GLY A 374 -12.59 6.20 13.42
CA GLY A 374 -11.38 6.07 12.59
C GLY A 374 -10.44 4.92 12.96
N GLY A 375 -10.68 4.21 14.06
CA GLY A 375 -9.87 3.04 14.44
C GLY A 375 -10.11 1.81 13.55
N VAL A 376 -9.07 1.31 12.87
CA VAL A 376 -9.07 0.14 11.96
C VAL A 376 -9.95 -1.01 12.49
N PRO A 377 -10.80 -1.65 11.64
CA PRO A 377 -11.77 -2.69 12.06
C PRO A 377 -11.17 -3.82 12.90
N VAL A 378 -11.99 -4.39 13.78
CA VAL A 378 -11.69 -5.66 14.45
C VAL A 378 -12.00 -6.82 13.50
N LEU A 379 -11.10 -7.80 13.44
CA LEU A 379 -11.31 -9.02 12.66
C LEU A 379 -12.45 -9.84 13.28
N SER A 380 -13.37 -10.35 12.46
CA SER A 380 -14.43 -11.24 12.94
C SER A 380 -13.87 -12.56 13.49
N GLY A 381 -14.72 -13.33 14.17
CA GLY A 381 -14.30 -14.64 14.71
C GLY A 381 -13.84 -15.63 13.62
N GLN A 382 -14.41 -15.54 12.41
CA GLN A 382 -14.00 -16.36 11.26
C GLN A 382 -12.73 -15.81 10.61
N GLU A 383 -12.61 -14.48 10.45
CA GLU A 383 -11.37 -13.84 9.99
C GLU A 383 -10.19 -14.12 10.91
N LEU A 384 -10.37 -14.18 12.23
CA LEU A 384 -9.31 -14.55 13.17
C LEU A 384 -8.85 -15.99 12.98
N VAL A 385 -9.76 -16.92 12.68
CA VAL A 385 -9.40 -18.32 12.34
C VAL A 385 -8.70 -18.40 10.98
N MET A 386 -9.17 -17.66 9.97
CA MET A 386 -8.50 -17.59 8.67
C MET A 386 -7.10 -16.95 8.76
N VAL A 387 -6.94 -15.86 9.51
CA VAL A 387 -5.64 -15.22 9.76
C VAL A 387 -4.73 -16.15 10.54
N ALA A 388 -5.22 -16.88 11.54
CA ALA A 388 -4.43 -17.87 12.25
C ALA A 388 -3.96 -19.02 11.34
N ALA A 389 -4.85 -19.54 10.49
CA ALA A 389 -4.52 -20.57 9.51
C ALA A 389 -3.52 -20.08 8.45
N ILE A 390 -3.68 -18.86 7.94
CA ILE A 390 -2.75 -18.22 7.00
C ILE A 390 -1.38 -18.01 7.65
N VAL A 391 -1.32 -17.54 8.90
CA VAL A 391 -0.06 -17.37 9.65
C VAL A 391 0.63 -18.71 9.90
N LEU A 392 -0.12 -19.77 10.21
CA LEU A 392 0.43 -21.12 10.45
C LEU A 392 0.95 -21.75 9.15
N ALA A 393 0.19 -21.64 8.05
CA ALA A 393 0.63 -22.07 6.72
C ALA A 393 1.85 -21.28 6.22
N ALA A 394 1.84 -19.95 6.39
CA ALA A 394 2.97 -19.09 6.07
C ALA A 394 4.21 -19.45 6.90
N ALA A 395 4.05 -19.74 8.19
CA ALA A 395 5.15 -20.20 9.05
C ALA A 395 5.72 -21.54 8.58
N ALA A 396 4.87 -22.51 8.21
CA ALA A 396 5.33 -23.81 7.69
C ALA A 396 6.13 -23.66 6.38
N VAL A 397 5.59 -22.91 5.40
CA VAL A 397 6.27 -22.64 4.12
C VAL A 397 7.57 -21.85 4.34
N SER A 398 7.56 -20.88 5.26
CA SER A 398 8.75 -20.09 5.61
C SER A 398 9.84 -20.96 6.25
N THR A 399 9.48 -21.87 7.16
CA THR A 399 10.44 -22.80 7.77
C THR A 399 11.07 -23.73 6.74
N LEU A 400 10.28 -24.25 5.78
CA LEU A 400 10.81 -25.07 4.68
C LEU A 400 11.73 -24.26 3.76
N GLY A 401 11.34 -23.02 3.40
CA GLY A 401 12.16 -22.11 2.59
C GLY A 401 13.47 -21.73 3.29
N LEU A 402 13.42 -21.41 4.58
CA LEU A 402 14.60 -21.14 5.41
C LEU A 402 15.52 -22.35 5.53
N LEU A 403 14.98 -23.56 5.78
CA LEU A 403 15.78 -24.77 5.90
C LEU A 403 16.48 -25.14 4.57
N SER A 404 15.82 -24.91 3.43
CA SER A 404 16.41 -25.07 2.09
C SER A 404 17.38 -23.94 1.71
N SER A 405 17.23 -22.75 2.28
CA SER A 405 18.13 -21.61 2.06
C SER A 405 19.39 -21.74 2.90
N TYR A 406 19.25 -22.20 4.14
CA TYR A 406 20.31 -22.38 5.12
C TYR A 406 21.43 -23.27 4.58
N THR A 407 21.11 -24.49 4.10
CA THR A 407 22.11 -25.45 3.59
C THR A 407 22.80 -24.95 2.32
N ALA A 408 22.06 -24.23 1.47
CA ALA A 408 22.59 -23.62 0.25
C ALA A 408 23.59 -22.49 0.56
N LEU A 409 23.27 -21.61 1.53
CA LEU A 409 24.14 -20.53 1.99
C LEU A 409 25.33 -21.04 2.82
N GLU A 410 25.14 -22.07 3.64
CA GLU A 410 26.20 -22.73 4.41
C GLU A 410 27.25 -23.37 3.48
N THR A 411 26.80 -24.01 2.40
CA THR A 411 27.68 -24.58 1.37
C THR A 411 28.47 -23.48 0.63
N LYS A 412 27.83 -22.35 0.27
CA LYS A 412 28.56 -21.22 -0.34
C LYS A 412 29.49 -20.48 0.63
N ALA A 413 29.16 -20.41 1.93
CA ALA A 413 30.08 -19.90 2.94
C ALA A 413 31.33 -20.79 3.11
N LEU A 414 31.18 -22.12 3.01
CA LEU A 414 32.32 -23.06 2.94
C LEU A 414 33.21 -22.78 1.70
N GLU A 415 32.62 -22.64 0.51
CA GLU A 415 33.35 -22.29 -0.71
C GLU A 415 34.11 -20.95 -0.59
N TRP A 416 33.56 -19.99 0.16
CA TRP A 416 34.20 -18.69 0.42
C TRP A 416 35.16 -18.69 1.63
N GLY A 417 35.50 -19.87 2.18
CA GLY A 417 36.49 -20.02 3.24
C GLY A 417 36.06 -19.50 4.61
N TRP A 418 34.75 -19.41 4.90
CA TRP A 418 34.26 -19.01 6.22
C TRP A 418 34.59 -20.06 7.27
N HIS A 419 35.26 -19.65 8.35
CA HIS A 419 35.57 -20.52 9.50
C HIS A 419 34.31 -21.00 10.26
N TRP A 420 33.20 -20.26 10.14
CA TRP A 420 31.90 -20.59 10.73
C TRP A 420 30.80 -20.42 9.67
N PRO A 421 30.61 -21.41 8.77
CA PRO A 421 29.73 -21.27 7.61
C PRO A 421 28.26 -20.98 7.98
N TRP A 422 27.78 -21.62 9.05
CA TRP A 422 26.45 -21.41 9.63
C TRP A 422 26.15 -19.96 10.04
N LEU A 423 27.18 -19.16 10.31
CA LEU A 423 27.03 -17.77 10.78
C LEU A 423 26.52 -16.83 9.68
N LEU A 424 26.78 -17.15 8.40
CA LEU A 424 26.30 -16.34 7.27
C LEU A 424 24.75 -16.33 7.17
N PRO A 425 24.04 -17.47 7.03
CA PRO A 425 22.58 -17.47 7.01
C PRO A 425 21.99 -16.98 8.33
N ILE A 426 22.44 -17.50 9.48
CA ILE A 426 21.88 -17.13 10.80
C ILE A 426 22.06 -15.64 11.11
N GLY A 427 23.21 -15.04 10.74
CA GLY A 427 23.44 -13.61 10.91
C GLY A 427 22.46 -12.74 10.12
N ILE A 428 22.12 -13.15 8.89
CA ILE A 428 21.16 -12.46 8.03
C ILE A 428 19.73 -12.64 8.54
N ASP A 429 19.35 -13.87 8.89
CA ASP A 429 18.00 -14.24 9.31
C ASP A 429 17.64 -13.69 10.70
N VAL A 430 18.63 -13.44 11.57
CA VAL A 430 18.44 -12.71 12.84
C VAL A 430 18.43 -11.18 12.62
N ALA A 431 19.26 -10.67 11.71
CA ALA A 431 19.36 -9.23 11.45
C ALA A 431 18.07 -8.65 10.84
N ILE A 432 17.42 -9.33 9.89
CA ILE A 432 16.21 -8.83 9.23
C ILE A 432 15.07 -8.58 10.24
N PRO A 433 14.66 -9.53 11.11
CA PRO A 433 13.69 -9.29 12.17
C PRO A 433 14.17 -8.28 13.21
N ALA A 434 15.45 -8.27 13.60
CA ALA A 434 15.97 -7.35 14.59
C ALA A 434 15.89 -5.88 14.14
N PHE A 435 16.41 -5.56 12.94
CA PHE A 435 16.32 -4.20 12.38
C PHE A 435 14.88 -3.81 12.03
N THR A 436 14.05 -4.76 11.63
CA THR A 436 12.62 -4.50 11.35
C THR A 436 11.86 -4.20 12.64
N GLY A 437 12.06 -5.00 13.70
CA GLY A 437 11.50 -4.77 15.04
C GLY A 437 11.95 -3.43 15.62
N ALA A 438 13.25 -3.12 15.54
CA ALA A 438 13.78 -1.82 15.94
C ALA A 438 13.12 -0.66 15.17
N ASN A 439 12.93 -0.79 13.85
CA ASN A 439 12.22 0.21 13.04
C ASN A 439 10.74 0.35 13.44
N LEU A 440 10.03 -0.74 13.75
CA LEU A 440 8.65 -0.69 14.25
C LEU A 440 8.56 -0.03 15.65
N ILE A 441 9.54 -0.28 16.52
CA ILE A 441 9.67 0.35 17.84
C ILE A 441 9.98 1.86 17.71
N LEU A 442 10.85 2.24 16.77
CA LEU A 442 11.14 3.65 16.45
C LEU A 442 9.91 4.38 15.90
N ILE A 443 9.12 3.75 15.03
CA ILE A 443 7.81 4.27 14.60
C ILE A 443 6.86 4.42 15.80
N ARG A 444 6.82 3.44 16.71
CA ARG A 444 5.99 3.47 17.93
C ARG A 444 6.40 4.55 18.93
N MET A 445 7.67 4.91 19.00
CA MET A 445 8.18 6.06 19.77
C MET A 445 8.12 7.38 18.98
N GLY A 446 7.72 7.35 17.71
CA GLY A 446 7.62 8.53 16.85
C GLY A 446 8.96 9.06 16.30
N MET A 447 10.06 8.38 16.58
CA MET A 447 11.43 8.72 16.15
C MET A 447 11.78 8.00 14.84
N GLU A 448 11.05 8.29 13.76
CA GLU A 448 11.20 7.58 12.47
C GLU A 448 12.56 7.86 11.77
N LEU A 449 13.61 7.08 12.06
CA LEU A 449 14.89 7.13 11.34
C LEU A 449 14.73 6.63 9.89
N ARG A 450 14.38 7.55 8.98
CA ARG A 450 14.06 7.26 7.56
C ARG A 450 15.19 6.63 6.73
N TRP A 451 16.38 6.43 7.29
CA TRP A 451 17.46 5.64 6.67
C TRP A 451 17.45 4.16 7.11
N ILE A 452 17.09 3.85 8.37
CA ILE A 452 17.22 2.48 8.92
C ILE A 452 16.30 1.47 8.18
N ARG A 453 15.18 1.94 7.64
CA ARG A 453 14.28 1.17 6.75
C ARG A 453 14.96 0.62 5.48
N TRP A 454 16.14 1.12 5.11
CA TRP A 454 16.93 0.54 4.02
C TRP A 454 17.78 -0.65 4.48
N VAL A 455 18.10 -0.79 5.77
CA VAL A 455 18.94 -1.88 6.29
C VAL A 455 18.26 -3.25 6.10
N PRO A 456 16.99 -3.48 6.49
CA PRO A 456 16.29 -4.72 6.14
C PRO A 456 16.20 -4.96 4.63
N ARG A 457 15.98 -3.91 3.82
CA ARG A 457 15.86 -4.05 2.35
C ARG A 457 17.19 -4.40 1.68
N ALA A 458 18.30 -3.88 2.19
CA ALA A 458 19.64 -4.24 1.74
C ALA A 458 20.01 -5.66 2.18
N LEU A 459 19.72 -6.04 3.42
CA LEU A 459 19.88 -7.41 3.91
C LEU A 459 19.07 -8.40 3.07
N THR A 460 17.78 -8.13 2.84
CA THR A 460 16.92 -8.89 1.91
C THR A 460 17.51 -9.00 0.52
N ALA A 461 18.01 -7.91 -0.08
CA ALA A 461 18.62 -7.96 -1.40
C ALA A 461 19.88 -8.84 -1.43
N VAL A 462 20.66 -8.84 -0.34
CA VAL A 462 21.77 -9.78 -0.13
C VAL A 462 21.25 -11.20 0.02
N THR A 463 20.24 -11.50 0.86
CA THR A 463 19.65 -12.83 1.01
C THR A 463 19.23 -13.42 -0.34
N VAL A 464 18.52 -12.63 -1.15
CA VAL A 464 18.02 -13.04 -2.47
C VAL A 464 19.17 -13.23 -3.46
N TYR A 465 20.19 -12.36 -3.45
CA TYR A 465 21.39 -12.53 -4.28
C TYR A 465 22.19 -13.78 -3.89
N LEU A 466 22.38 -14.05 -2.60
CA LEU A 466 23.05 -15.26 -2.10
C LEU A 466 22.31 -16.52 -2.57
N ASN A 467 20.98 -16.55 -2.43
CA ASN A 467 20.15 -17.68 -2.88
C ASN A 467 20.13 -17.84 -4.40
N TRP A 468 20.14 -16.72 -5.15
CA TRP A 468 20.32 -16.73 -6.60
C TRP A 468 21.71 -17.25 -7.01
N SER A 469 22.76 -17.02 -6.20
CA SER A 469 24.12 -17.52 -6.45
C SER A 469 24.34 -18.97 -6.03
N ALA A 470 23.41 -19.58 -5.29
CA ALA A 470 23.57 -20.91 -4.71
C ALA A 470 23.17 -22.08 -5.64
N SER A 471 22.82 -21.79 -6.90
CA SER A 471 22.51 -22.79 -7.92
C SER A 471 23.08 -22.37 -9.27
N ASP A 472 23.42 -23.33 -10.14
CA ASP A 472 24.01 -23.04 -11.45
C ASP A 472 23.01 -23.03 -12.61
N SER A 473 21.88 -23.74 -12.49
CA SER A 473 20.82 -23.75 -13.50
C SER A 473 19.85 -22.58 -13.30
N LEU A 474 19.40 -21.96 -14.40
CA LEU A 474 18.52 -20.78 -14.34
C LEU A 474 17.24 -21.04 -13.54
N ALA A 475 16.62 -22.22 -13.70
CA ALA A 475 15.46 -22.64 -12.93
C ALA A 475 15.75 -22.77 -11.42
N GLY A 476 16.91 -23.33 -11.05
CA GLY A 476 17.34 -23.43 -9.65
C GLY A 476 17.57 -22.06 -9.01
N ARG A 477 18.24 -21.14 -9.73
CA ARG A 477 18.45 -19.75 -9.29
C ARG A 477 17.13 -19.03 -9.02
N ILE A 478 16.17 -19.16 -9.93
CA ILE A 478 14.81 -18.63 -9.78
C ILE A 478 14.10 -19.27 -8.58
N GLY A 479 14.20 -20.60 -8.40
CA GLY A 479 13.57 -21.33 -7.29
C GLY A 479 14.03 -20.89 -5.90
N HIS A 480 15.34 -20.89 -5.65
CA HIS A 480 15.89 -20.48 -4.34
C HIS A 480 15.65 -18.99 -4.05
N ALA A 481 15.72 -18.12 -5.07
CA ALA A 481 15.37 -16.70 -4.93
C ALA A 481 13.87 -16.50 -4.65
N ALA A 482 12.97 -17.25 -5.30
CA ALA A 482 11.52 -17.16 -5.08
C ALA A 482 11.11 -17.63 -3.68
N LEU A 483 11.69 -18.73 -3.17
CA LEU A 483 11.42 -19.25 -1.82
C LEU A 483 11.81 -18.23 -0.73
N THR A 484 12.94 -17.55 -0.88
CA THR A 484 13.38 -16.52 0.09
C THR A 484 12.63 -15.20 -0.05
N LEU A 485 12.29 -14.79 -1.29
CA LEU A 485 11.37 -13.66 -1.52
C LEU A 485 9.99 -13.88 -0.85
N LEU A 486 9.48 -15.11 -0.80
CA LEU A 486 8.18 -15.40 -0.21
C LEU A 486 8.13 -15.09 1.30
N TRP A 487 9.14 -15.50 2.07
CA TRP A 487 9.23 -15.15 3.50
C TRP A 487 9.41 -13.64 3.72
N VAL A 488 10.23 -12.99 2.89
CA VAL A 488 10.42 -11.53 2.89
C VAL A 488 9.09 -10.80 2.65
N ILE A 489 8.27 -11.28 1.71
CA ILE A 489 6.95 -10.71 1.44
C ILE A 489 6.03 -10.87 2.66
N PHE A 490 6.00 -12.04 3.31
CA PHE A 490 5.23 -12.23 4.54
C PHE A 490 5.70 -11.31 5.69
N SER A 491 7.01 -11.09 5.86
CA SER A 491 7.53 -10.25 6.94
C SER A 491 7.32 -8.74 6.69
N GLU A 492 7.42 -8.27 5.45
CA GLU A 492 7.04 -6.91 5.05
C GLU A 492 5.52 -6.71 5.19
N ILE A 493 4.67 -7.68 4.83
CA ILE A 493 3.21 -7.61 5.04
C ILE A 493 2.89 -7.50 6.54
N ALA A 494 3.46 -8.36 7.39
CA ALA A 494 3.25 -8.31 8.83
C ALA A 494 3.68 -6.96 9.42
N SER A 495 4.84 -6.46 8.99
CA SER A 495 5.38 -5.15 9.39
C SER A 495 4.51 -3.98 8.90
N HIS A 496 3.97 -4.07 7.69
CA HIS A 496 3.07 -3.06 7.12
C HIS A 496 1.73 -3.03 7.86
N VAL A 497 1.14 -4.18 8.18
CA VAL A 497 -0.09 -4.28 8.98
C VAL A 497 0.13 -3.72 10.39
N TYR A 498 1.24 -4.06 11.04
CA TYR A 498 1.59 -3.56 12.37
C TYR A 498 1.84 -2.04 12.38
N ALA A 499 2.64 -1.54 11.43
CA ALA A 499 2.89 -0.10 11.25
C ALA A 499 1.63 0.69 10.90
N THR A 500 0.69 0.10 10.14
CA THR A 500 -0.60 0.73 9.81
C THR A 500 -1.55 0.77 11.01
N ARG A 501 -1.62 -0.32 11.80
CA ARG A 501 -2.35 -0.35 13.08
C ARG A 501 -1.80 0.70 14.05
N ILE A 502 -0.48 0.81 14.18
CA ILE A 502 0.16 1.86 15.00
C ILE A 502 -0.09 3.26 14.42
N GLY A 503 0.03 3.44 13.10
CA GLY A 503 -0.23 4.71 12.44
C GLY A 503 -1.63 5.26 12.73
N ALA A 504 -2.65 4.41 12.64
CA ALA A 504 -4.03 4.75 13.00
C ALA A 504 -4.20 5.04 14.51
N VAL A 505 -3.56 4.26 15.38
CA VAL A 505 -3.63 4.47 16.85
C VAL A 505 -2.86 5.72 17.31
N THR A 506 -1.83 6.15 16.59
CA THR A 506 -0.97 7.28 16.96
C THR A 506 -1.53 8.63 16.48
N GLY A 507 -2.65 8.65 15.75
CA GLY A 507 -3.39 9.88 15.40
C GLY A 507 -2.68 10.91 14.50
N LYS A 508 -1.43 10.67 14.11
CA LYS A 508 -0.64 11.59 13.27
C LYS A 508 -1.29 11.73 11.89
N LYS A 509 -2.01 12.84 11.66
CA LYS A 509 -2.43 13.31 10.33
C LYS A 509 -1.20 13.57 9.45
N ARG A 510 -0.69 12.53 8.80
CA ARG A 510 0.34 12.67 7.76
C ARG A 510 -0.31 13.34 6.55
N MET A 511 0.30 14.40 6.02
CA MET A 511 -0.17 15.06 4.81
C MET A 511 -0.34 14.05 3.66
N GLU A 512 -1.53 14.05 3.06
CA GLU A 512 -1.99 13.00 2.15
C GLU A 512 -1.16 12.94 0.86
N ALA A 513 -0.86 11.72 0.42
CA ALA A 513 -0.12 11.50 -0.81
C ALA A 513 -1.03 11.69 -2.03
N VAL A 514 -0.73 12.71 -2.85
CA VAL A 514 -1.42 12.93 -4.13
C VAL A 514 -1.47 11.65 -4.97
N ARG A 515 -2.67 11.25 -5.42
CA ARG A 515 -2.94 10.02 -6.20
C ARG A 515 -1.87 9.75 -7.26
N ARG A 516 -1.27 8.54 -7.23
CA ARG A 516 -0.20 8.12 -8.14
C ARG A 516 -0.57 8.25 -9.63
N SER A 517 -1.81 7.95 -10.01
CA SER A 517 -2.30 8.11 -11.39
C SER A 517 -2.17 9.55 -11.92
N ARG A 518 -2.32 10.56 -11.05
CA ARG A 518 -2.20 11.97 -11.45
C ARG A 518 -0.76 12.40 -11.74
N TRP A 519 0.24 11.72 -11.14
CA TRP A 519 1.64 11.92 -11.50
C TRP A 519 1.97 11.45 -12.92
N ILE A 520 1.26 10.42 -13.41
CA ILE A 520 1.42 9.90 -14.78
C ILE A 520 0.64 10.80 -15.76
N LEU A 521 -0.66 11.05 -15.48
CA LEU A 521 -1.56 11.78 -16.38
C LEU A 521 -1.30 13.30 -16.42
N ALA A 522 -0.75 13.88 -15.35
CA ALA A 522 -0.54 15.32 -15.22
C ALA A 522 0.65 15.66 -14.30
N PRO A 523 1.90 15.27 -14.65
CA PRO A 523 3.07 15.45 -13.78
C PRO A 523 3.31 16.90 -13.36
N ILE A 524 3.26 17.86 -14.29
CA ILE A 524 3.56 19.28 -14.01
C ILE A 524 2.47 19.94 -13.14
N PRO A 525 1.16 19.80 -13.43
CA PRO A 525 0.10 20.25 -12.51
C PRO A 525 0.19 19.59 -11.12
N THR A 526 0.50 18.29 -11.07
CA THR A 526 0.60 17.53 -9.82
C THR A 526 1.78 17.98 -8.95
N ALA A 527 2.94 18.24 -9.56
CA ALA A 527 4.09 18.82 -8.87
C ALA A 527 3.78 20.22 -8.30
N ARG A 528 3.05 21.06 -9.05
CA ARG A 528 2.60 22.38 -8.57
C ARG A 528 1.62 22.26 -7.41
N LEU A 529 0.67 21.33 -7.46
CA LEU A 529 -0.27 21.09 -6.37
C LEU A 529 0.46 20.61 -5.11
N ARG A 530 1.31 19.58 -5.23
CA ARG A 530 2.08 19.06 -4.08
C ARG A 530 3.00 20.13 -3.48
N ARG A 531 3.64 20.98 -4.28
CA ARG A 531 4.41 22.14 -3.78
C ARG A 531 3.52 23.09 -2.98
N ARG A 532 2.27 23.31 -3.38
CA ARG A 532 1.32 24.17 -2.65
C ARG A 532 0.84 23.51 -1.35
N MET A 533 0.51 22.22 -1.36
CA MET A 533 0.18 21.47 -0.13
C MET A 533 1.30 21.59 0.91
N ILE A 534 2.56 21.42 0.49
CA ILE A 534 3.74 21.54 1.36
C ILE A 534 3.92 22.98 1.87
N LEU A 535 3.77 24.00 1.02
CA LEU A 535 4.00 25.41 1.39
C LEU A 535 2.86 26.06 2.19
N TRP A 536 1.68 25.43 2.26
CA TRP A 536 0.48 25.95 2.92
C TRP A 536 -0.06 24.96 3.97
N GLU A 537 0.71 23.92 4.30
CA GLU A 537 0.41 22.83 5.24
C GLU A 537 -0.97 22.16 5.07
N ILE A 538 -1.49 22.16 3.83
CA ILE A 538 -2.79 21.58 3.49
C ILE A 538 -2.70 20.06 3.58
N THR A 539 -3.12 19.50 4.71
CA THR A 539 -2.91 18.08 5.02
C THR A 539 -3.79 17.14 4.19
N SER A 540 -4.95 17.58 3.69
CA SER A 540 -5.81 16.78 2.82
C SER A 540 -5.54 17.02 1.33
N TYR A 541 -5.53 15.94 0.54
CA TYR A 541 -5.46 15.98 -0.91
C TYR A 541 -6.78 16.48 -1.53
N GLU A 542 -7.92 16.15 -0.92
CA GLU A 542 -9.25 16.56 -1.37
C GLU A 542 -9.46 18.06 -1.18
N GLU A 543 -9.13 18.60 0.00
CA GLU A 543 -9.12 20.04 0.28
C GLU A 543 -8.20 20.80 -0.70
N ALA A 544 -7.01 20.26 -0.96
CA ALA A 544 -6.06 20.85 -1.92
C ALA A 544 -6.57 20.80 -3.38
N LEU A 545 -7.41 19.82 -3.72
CA LEU A 545 -8.07 19.72 -5.02
C LEU A 545 -9.25 20.69 -5.14
N ALA A 546 -10.09 20.82 -4.10
CA ALA A 546 -11.21 21.76 -4.05
C ALA A 546 -10.71 23.21 -4.22
N ARG A 547 -9.72 23.63 -3.43
CA ARG A 547 -9.06 24.95 -3.56
C ARG A 547 -8.42 25.19 -4.95
N LEU A 548 -8.09 24.14 -5.70
CA LEU A 548 -7.59 24.24 -7.09
C LEU A 548 -8.75 24.36 -8.10
N GLN A 549 -9.88 23.69 -7.85
CA GLN A 549 -11.10 23.81 -8.66
C GLN A 549 -11.73 25.21 -8.51
N GLU A 550 -11.88 25.70 -7.26
CA GLU A 550 -12.32 27.06 -6.94
C GLU A 550 -11.49 28.12 -7.67
N GLN A 551 -10.15 28.06 -7.59
CA GLN A 551 -9.28 29.00 -8.30
C GLN A 551 -9.29 28.84 -9.83
N THR A 552 -9.77 27.71 -10.35
CA THR A 552 -9.98 27.52 -11.79
C THR A 552 -11.33 28.13 -12.20
N TYR A 553 -12.37 27.95 -11.40
CA TYR A 553 -13.72 28.52 -11.58
C TYR A 553 -13.73 30.05 -11.47
N LEU A 554 -13.21 30.62 -10.38
CA LEU A 554 -13.07 32.09 -10.20
C LEU A 554 -12.27 32.72 -11.35
N ARG A 555 -11.29 32.00 -11.90
CA ARG A 555 -10.50 32.45 -13.06
C ARG A 555 -11.21 32.26 -14.40
N ALA A 556 -12.25 31.44 -14.48
CA ALA A 556 -13.16 31.39 -15.62
C ALA A 556 -14.14 32.57 -15.57
N GLN A 557 -14.84 32.74 -14.44
CA GLN A 557 -15.76 33.85 -14.18
C GLN A 557 -15.10 35.21 -14.45
N LEU A 558 -13.89 35.45 -13.92
CA LEU A 558 -13.12 36.68 -14.19
C LEU A 558 -12.77 36.91 -15.67
N LYS A 559 -12.60 35.86 -16.47
CA LYS A 559 -12.37 36.00 -17.94
C LYS A 559 -13.66 36.27 -18.70
N GLU A 560 -14.78 35.79 -18.19
CA GLU A 560 -16.11 35.96 -18.78
C GLU A 560 -16.56 37.42 -18.60
N GLU A 561 -16.54 37.89 -17.35
CA GLU A 561 -16.92 39.26 -16.95
C GLU A 561 -15.97 40.34 -17.53
N TYR A 562 -14.66 40.14 -17.47
CA TYR A 562 -13.66 41.16 -17.85
C TYR A 562 -12.86 40.84 -19.13
N GLY A 563 -13.19 39.76 -19.84
CA GLY A 563 -12.53 39.34 -21.07
C GLY A 563 -11.04 39.00 -20.90
N TRP A 564 -10.28 39.07 -22.00
CA TRP A 564 -8.84 38.82 -22.01
C TRP A 564 -8.04 39.74 -21.06
N GLN A 565 -8.54 40.96 -20.81
CA GLN A 565 -7.88 41.98 -19.98
C GLN A 565 -8.19 41.88 -18.47
N TRP A 566 -8.87 40.82 -18.00
CA TRP A 566 -9.29 40.65 -16.60
C TRP A 566 -8.22 40.97 -15.54
N ARG A 567 -6.95 40.64 -15.78
CA ARG A 567 -5.84 40.94 -14.85
C ARG A 567 -5.65 42.44 -14.56
N LYS A 568 -6.02 43.29 -15.53
CA LYS A 568 -5.98 44.76 -15.43
C LYS A 568 -7.33 45.34 -15.00
N LYS A 569 -8.44 44.80 -15.51
CA LYS A 569 -9.80 45.36 -15.32
C LYS A 569 -10.50 44.93 -14.04
N ALA A 570 -10.28 43.69 -13.57
CA ALA A 570 -10.98 43.19 -12.39
C ALA A 570 -10.59 43.96 -11.11
N PRO A 571 -11.52 44.19 -10.18
CA PRO A 571 -11.28 44.73 -8.85
C PRO A 571 -10.06 44.14 -8.13
N LEU A 572 -9.46 44.90 -7.21
CA LEU A 572 -8.34 44.41 -6.40
C LEU A 572 -8.77 43.21 -5.54
N GLU A 573 -9.97 43.26 -4.97
CA GLU A 573 -10.50 42.24 -4.05
C GLU A 573 -10.72 40.88 -4.71
N GLN A 574 -11.39 40.85 -5.87
CA GLN A 574 -11.55 39.60 -6.64
C GLN A 574 -10.19 39.00 -7.05
N ARG A 575 -9.21 39.85 -7.41
CA ARG A 575 -7.83 39.41 -7.69
C ARG A 575 -7.07 38.97 -6.44
N MET A 576 -7.39 39.52 -5.27
CA MET A 576 -6.86 39.10 -3.97
C MET A 576 -7.45 37.75 -3.55
N ALA A 577 -8.76 37.53 -3.70
CA ALA A 577 -9.42 36.26 -3.43
C ALA A 577 -8.82 35.11 -4.27
N LEU A 578 -8.63 35.34 -5.57
CA LEU A 578 -7.93 34.38 -6.45
C LEU A 578 -6.46 34.11 -6.03
N LYS A 579 -5.79 35.07 -5.38
CA LYS A 579 -4.39 34.94 -4.92
C LYS A 579 -4.28 34.25 -3.56
N LEU A 580 -5.17 34.56 -2.63
CA LEU A 580 -5.19 34.06 -1.25
C LEU A 580 -5.84 32.67 -1.15
N GLY A 581 -6.85 32.37 -1.98
CA GLY A 581 -7.63 31.13 -1.86
C GLY A 581 -8.67 31.16 -0.74
N SER A 582 -9.07 32.37 -0.33
CA SER A 582 -10.27 32.66 0.44
C SER A 582 -10.87 33.95 -0.11
N ALA A 583 -12.19 33.98 -0.29
CA ALA A 583 -12.89 35.25 -0.37
C ALA A 583 -12.99 35.83 1.06
N PRO A 584 -12.84 37.16 1.27
CA PRO A 584 -13.28 37.76 2.51
C PRO A 584 -14.80 37.58 2.64
N ALA A 585 -15.30 37.41 3.87
CA ALA A 585 -16.72 37.08 4.11
C ALA A 585 -17.72 38.03 3.44
N ALA A 586 -17.35 39.31 3.31
CA ALA A 586 -18.10 40.34 2.59
C ALA A 586 -18.44 40.00 1.13
N LEU A 587 -17.68 39.09 0.47
CA LEU A 587 -17.94 38.73 -0.92
C LEU A 587 -19.03 37.65 -1.07
N ALA A 588 -19.38 36.93 0.00
CA ALA A 588 -20.42 35.89 -0.06
C ALA A 588 -21.81 36.51 -0.29
N ASP A 589 -22.11 37.63 0.37
CA ASP A 589 -23.32 38.45 0.16
C ASP A 589 -23.41 38.97 -1.28
N THR A 590 -22.30 39.46 -1.83
CA THR A 590 -22.26 40.08 -3.17
C THR A 590 -22.31 39.10 -4.35
N LEU A 591 -22.31 37.79 -4.09
CA LEU A 591 -22.30 36.75 -5.13
C LEU A 591 -23.58 35.92 -5.20
N ALA A 592 -24.60 36.25 -4.40
CA ALA A 592 -25.95 35.73 -4.59
C ALA A 592 -26.64 36.48 -5.75
N PRO A 593 -27.04 35.80 -6.84
CA PRO A 593 -27.75 36.47 -7.93
C PRO A 593 -29.23 36.64 -7.58
N GLU A 594 -29.71 37.89 -7.51
CA GLU A 594 -31.15 38.16 -7.62
C GLU A 594 -31.65 37.69 -9.00
N GLY A 595 -32.78 36.98 -9.04
CA GLY A 595 -33.41 36.54 -10.29
C GLY A 595 -33.15 35.08 -10.68
N ALA A 596 -33.48 34.13 -9.79
CA ALA A 596 -33.48 32.68 -10.10
C ALA A 596 -34.80 31.97 -9.72
N HIS A 597 -35.93 32.69 -9.73
CA HIS A 597 -37.27 32.09 -9.74
C HIS A 597 -37.85 32.11 -11.16
N ALA A 598 -38.69 31.11 -11.48
CA ALA A 598 -39.35 30.90 -12.77
C ALA A 598 -38.45 30.51 -13.97
N VAL A 599 -37.94 29.27 -13.95
CA VAL A 599 -38.16 28.37 -15.10
C VAL A 599 -38.73 27.05 -14.57
N GLU A 600 -39.94 26.74 -15.01
CA GLU A 600 -40.70 25.53 -14.68
C GLU A 600 -40.12 24.33 -15.45
N ARG A 601 -40.05 23.15 -14.82
CA ARG A 601 -39.75 21.88 -15.51
C ARG A 601 -40.84 20.88 -15.20
N THR A 602 -41.66 20.59 -16.20
CA THR A 602 -42.69 19.55 -16.13
C THR A 602 -42.06 18.15 -16.05
N GLU A 603 -42.44 17.43 -15.01
CA GLU A 603 -42.66 15.97 -14.92
C GLU A 603 -41.80 14.99 -15.75
N GLU A 604 -41.11 14.09 -15.05
CA GLU A 604 -41.46 12.65 -15.11
C GLU A 604 -41.25 11.98 -13.74
N SER A 605 -42.04 10.94 -13.44
CA SER A 605 -42.31 10.38 -12.11
C SER A 605 -41.25 9.42 -11.55
N ALA A 606 -41.07 9.41 -10.21
CA ALA A 606 -41.23 8.20 -9.36
C ALA A 606 -40.94 8.46 -7.86
N ASP A 607 -41.97 8.34 -7.01
CA ASP A 607 -42.03 7.89 -5.59
C ASP A 607 -40.75 7.91 -4.72
N ALA A 608 -40.69 8.52 -3.51
CA ALA A 608 -41.70 8.55 -2.45
C ALA A 608 -41.38 9.57 -1.31
N HIS A 609 -42.43 9.99 -0.59
CA HIS A 609 -42.49 10.94 0.54
C HIS A 609 -41.34 10.89 1.57
N ASP A 610 -40.82 12.03 2.06
CA ASP A 610 -41.44 13.22 2.72
C ASP A 610 -41.89 12.97 4.17
N ALA A 611 -41.31 13.74 5.10
CA ALA A 611 -42.05 14.44 6.17
C ALA A 611 -41.12 15.31 7.05
N HIS A 612 -40.97 16.59 6.69
CA HIS A 612 -40.79 17.66 7.67
C HIS A 612 -41.84 18.74 7.38
N PRO A 613 -42.53 19.23 8.41
CA PRO A 613 -42.76 20.66 8.52
C PRO A 613 -42.27 21.21 9.88
N ASP A 614 -42.35 22.53 10.00
CA ASP A 614 -41.57 23.34 10.96
C ASP A 614 -42.46 23.94 12.10
N PRO A 615 -42.28 25.16 12.61
CA PRO A 615 -41.83 25.39 13.99
C PRO A 615 -42.92 25.88 14.96
N SER A 616 -42.64 25.80 16.27
CA SER A 616 -42.72 26.95 17.20
C SER A 616 -42.54 26.54 18.67
N ALA A 617 -41.52 27.10 19.35
CA ALA A 617 -41.64 27.80 20.65
C ALA A 617 -40.27 28.08 21.31
N LEU A 618 -40.01 29.37 21.57
CA LEU A 618 -39.26 29.92 22.72
C LEU A 618 -37.87 29.35 23.08
N GLY A 619 -36.84 30.18 22.90
CA GLY A 619 -35.58 30.11 23.67
C GLY A 619 -35.70 30.87 25.00
N PRO A 620 -34.65 31.60 25.49
CA PRO A 620 -33.33 31.81 24.88
C PRO A 620 -32.14 31.68 25.86
N GLU A 621 -30.94 32.04 25.36
CA GLU A 621 -29.71 32.41 26.10
C GLU A 621 -29.02 31.31 26.95
N GLY A 622 -27.70 31.41 27.21
CA GLY A 622 -26.73 32.43 26.81
C GLY A 622 -25.45 31.80 26.20
N ALA A 623 -24.70 32.60 25.45
CA ALA A 623 -23.42 32.21 24.86
C ALA A 623 -22.26 33.01 25.46
N GLU A 624 -21.09 32.38 25.59
CA GLU A 624 -19.75 33.00 25.69
C GLU A 624 -18.74 31.82 25.52
N SER A 625 -17.73 31.79 24.65
CA SER A 625 -16.67 32.74 24.27
C SER A 625 -15.88 33.28 25.46
N GLU A 626 -14.55 33.24 25.55
CA GLU A 626 -13.52 32.65 24.69
C GLU A 626 -12.19 32.60 25.49
N ARG A 627 -11.20 31.82 25.01
CA ARG A 627 -9.74 32.05 25.11
C ARG A 627 -9.04 32.36 26.47
N GLU A 628 -7.98 31.57 26.67
CA GLU A 628 -6.60 32.05 26.95
C GLU A 628 -6.19 32.56 28.36
N ARG A 629 -5.27 31.82 28.99
CA ARG A 629 -3.94 32.34 29.40
C ARG A 629 -2.93 31.23 29.75
N LEU A 630 -1.64 31.57 29.63
CA LEU A 630 -0.47 30.75 29.97
C LEU A 630 0.23 31.27 31.24
N ALA A 631 0.54 30.37 32.19
CA ALA A 631 1.65 30.42 33.16
C ALA A 631 1.70 29.04 33.86
N LEU A 632 2.81 28.28 33.94
CA LEU A 632 4.18 28.53 34.45
C LEU A 632 4.35 28.51 35.98
N THR A 633 4.44 27.30 36.52
CA THR A 633 5.31 26.80 37.63
C THR A 633 5.26 25.27 37.51
N GLU A 634 6.31 24.48 37.28
CA GLU A 634 7.64 24.37 37.93
C GLU A 634 7.54 23.89 39.39
N GLY A 635 8.00 22.65 39.69
CA GLY A 635 7.79 22.05 41.02
C GLY A 635 8.11 20.55 41.21
N ALA A 636 9.34 20.13 40.92
CA ALA A 636 10.05 18.96 41.51
C ALA A 636 9.56 17.49 41.36
N HIS A 637 10.56 16.60 41.32
CA HIS A 637 10.56 15.12 41.44
C HIS A 637 10.16 14.26 40.21
N GLY A 638 11.00 13.39 39.66
CA GLY A 638 12.47 13.27 39.76
C GLY A 638 13.01 11.89 40.14
N GLY A 639 13.66 11.23 39.17
CA GLY A 639 14.64 10.15 39.37
C GLY A 639 14.10 8.71 39.45
N GLU A 640 14.73 7.82 38.67
CA GLU A 640 14.66 6.37 38.79
C GLU A 640 14.75 5.84 40.23
N ARG A 641 14.09 4.70 40.45
CA ARG A 641 14.65 3.61 41.24
C ARG A 641 14.13 2.28 40.73
N ASP A 642 14.99 1.28 40.77
CA ASP A 642 14.77 -0.03 40.18
C ASP A 642 13.65 -0.82 40.88
N ALA A 643 12.99 -1.65 40.10
CA ALA A 643 11.94 -2.55 40.57
C ALA A 643 12.16 -3.96 40.00
N GLU A 644 13.28 -4.60 40.36
CA GLU A 644 13.32 -6.06 40.40
C GLU A 644 12.18 -6.56 41.31
N GLY A 645 11.24 -7.29 40.73
CA GLY A 645 10.03 -7.76 41.40
C GLY A 645 9.30 -8.85 40.63
N GLY A 646 10.03 -9.56 39.76
CA GLY A 646 9.49 -10.52 38.79
C GLY A 646 9.10 -11.89 39.34
N ASP A 647 8.86 -12.04 40.65
CA ASP A 647 8.57 -13.32 41.29
C ASP A 647 7.41 -13.26 42.30
N ALA A 648 6.20 -13.51 41.80
CA ALA A 648 4.99 -13.71 42.62
C ALA A 648 4.03 -14.78 42.06
N HIS A 649 4.45 -15.55 41.04
CA HIS A 649 3.60 -16.54 40.34
C HIS A 649 4.23 -17.92 40.13
N ARG A 650 5.45 -18.17 40.63
CA ARG A 650 6.19 -19.41 40.41
C ARG A 650 5.91 -20.53 41.44
N ALA A 651 5.22 -20.23 42.55
CA ALA A 651 5.08 -21.12 43.72
C ALA A 651 3.66 -21.66 44.03
N ASP A 652 2.64 -21.39 43.20
CA ASP A 652 1.27 -21.95 43.36
C ASP A 652 0.85 -22.78 42.14
N SER A 653 1.83 -23.49 41.55
CA SER A 653 1.69 -24.22 40.29
C SER A 653 1.16 -25.65 40.44
N SER A 654 1.28 -26.26 41.62
CA SER A 654 0.90 -27.66 41.89
C SER A 654 -0.58 -27.90 42.23
N ARG A 655 -1.27 -26.89 42.80
CA ARG A 655 -2.66 -27.03 43.27
C ARG A 655 -3.66 -26.96 42.11
N THR A 656 -4.69 -27.82 42.09
CA THR A 656 -5.75 -27.72 41.08
C THR A 656 -6.61 -26.47 41.28
N ARG A 657 -7.42 -26.07 40.28
CA ARG A 657 -8.33 -24.92 40.44
C ARG A 657 -9.28 -25.10 41.62
N SER A 658 -9.79 -26.31 41.85
CA SER A 658 -10.72 -26.57 42.96
C SER A 658 -10.06 -26.44 44.33
N GLU A 659 -8.78 -26.79 44.46
CA GLU A 659 -8.02 -26.58 45.71
C GLU A 659 -7.74 -25.11 45.96
N ARG A 660 -7.43 -24.31 44.92
CA ARG A 660 -7.20 -22.86 45.05
C ARG A 660 -8.47 -22.11 45.42
N ASP A 661 -9.61 -22.49 44.82
CA ASP A 661 -10.92 -21.95 45.17
C ASP A 661 -11.25 -22.27 46.65
N ALA A 662 -11.09 -23.53 47.07
CA ALA A 662 -11.32 -23.95 48.47
C ALA A 662 -10.34 -23.33 49.49
N LEU A 663 -9.06 -23.14 49.12
CA LEU A 663 -8.07 -22.45 49.95
C LEU A 663 -8.41 -20.96 50.11
N THR A 664 -8.95 -20.34 49.05
CA THR A 664 -9.42 -18.95 49.09
C THR A 664 -10.63 -18.81 50.01
N GLU A 665 -11.59 -19.73 49.93
CA GLU A 665 -12.76 -19.78 50.82
C GLU A 665 -12.36 -19.95 52.30
N ARG A 666 -11.41 -20.85 52.61
CA ARG A 666 -10.84 -20.98 53.97
C ARG A 666 -10.13 -19.72 54.47
N ARG A 667 -9.41 -18.99 53.60
CA ARG A 667 -8.80 -17.69 53.93
C ARG A 667 -9.86 -16.63 54.22
N HIS A 668 -10.92 -16.57 53.41
CA HIS A 668 -12.07 -15.70 53.65
C HIS A 668 -12.77 -16.02 54.98
N ASP A 669 -12.89 -17.29 55.36
CA ASP A 669 -13.46 -17.72 56.66
C ASP A 669 -12.62 -17.36 57.87
N ARG A 670 -11.28 -17.40 57.77
CA ARG A 670 -10.40 -16.90 58.84
C ARG A 670 -10.50 -15.39 58.97
N ILE A 671 -10.58 -14.65 57.85
CA ILE A 671 -10.78 -13.19 57.86
C ILE A 671 -12.17 -12.81 58.40
N ARG A 672 -13.24 -13.56 58.07
CA ARG A 672 -14.59 -13.35 58.64
C ARG A 672 -14.60 -13.56 60.16
N ARG A 673 -13.88 -14.55 60.68
CA ARG A 673 -13.69 -14.74 62.13
C ARG A 673 -12.85 -13.62 62.76
N LEU A 674 -11.75 -13.21 62.13
CA LEU A 674 -10.91 -12.10 62.58
C LEU A 674 -11.69 -10.77 62.74
N TYR A 675 -12.70 -10.53 61.90
CA TYR A 675 -13.64 -9.40 62.07
C TYR A 675 -14.46 -9.48 63.36
N ALA A 676 -14.92 -10.67 63.74
CA ALA A 676 -15.67 -10.89 64.99
C ALA A 676 -14.75 -10.88 66.22
N GLU A 677 -13.53 -11.45 66.10
CA GLU A 677 -12.50 -11.50 67.15
C GLU A 677 -12.00 -10.09 67.52
N LEU A 678 -11.84 -9.17 66.56
CA LEU A 678 -11.30 -7.83 66.79
C LEU A 678 -12.35 -6.74 67.04
N GLY A 679 -13.62 -6.96 66.72
CA GLY A 679 -14.70 -5.95 66.82
C GLY A 679 -14.50 -4.69 65.96
N ARG A 680 -13.48 -4.66 65.09
CA ARG A 680 -13.08 -3.51 64.25
C ARG A 680 -12.55 -4.01 62.90
N ARG A 681 -12.44 -3.11 61.92
CA ARG A 681 -11.82 -3.43 60.62
C ARG A 681 -10.34 -3.85 60.80
N PRO A 682 -9.95 -5.09 60.41
CA PRO A 682 -8.59 -5.57 60.60
C PRO A 682 -7.58 -4.84 59.70
N LYS A 683 -6.40 -4.59 60.24
CA LYS A 683 -5.25 -4.09 59.47
C LYS A 683 -4.59 -5.22 58.68
N TRP A 684 -3.70 -4.87 57.75
CA TRP A 684 -3.02 -5.84 56.89
C TRP A 684 -2.07 -6.76 57.68
N THR A 685 -1.52 -6.28 58.79
CA THR A 685 -0.77 -7.05 59.80
C THR A 685 -1.64 -8.13 60.40
N ASP A 686 -2.80 -7.73 60.94
CA ASP A 686 -3.74 -8.58 61.65
C ASP A 686 -4.20 -9.76 60.75
N ILE A 687 -4.41 -9.48 59.45
CA ILE A 687 -4.73 -10.49 58.43
C ILE A 687 -3.54 -11.39 58.09
N ARG A 688 -2.33 -10.84 57.93
CA ARG A 688 -1.12 -11.65 57.67
C ARG A 688 -0.91 -12.63 58.81
N ASP A 689 -0.96 -12.15 60.04
CA ASP A 689 -0.62 -12.91 61.24
C ASP A 689 -1.67 -14.01 61.49
N ALA A 690 -2.96 -13.67 61.42
CA ALA A 690 -4.04 -14.66 61.57
C ALA A 690 -4.14 -15.71 60.44
N LEU A 691 -3.58 -15.43 59.25
CA LEU A 691 -3.49 -16.41 58.15
C LEU A 691 -2.23 -17.28 58.23
N THR A 692 -1.12 -16.75 58.75
CA THR A 692 0.10 -17.52 59.02
C THR A 692 -0.11 -18.46 60.22
N GLU A 693 -0.68 -17.98 61.32
CA GLU A 693 -1.06 -18.77 62.49
C GLU A 693 -2.01 -19.94 62.12
N ALA A 694 -2.99 -19.69 61.26
CA ALA A 694 -3.94 -20.71 60.80
C ALA A 694 -3.35 -21.71 59.78
N GLY A 695 -2.07 -21.63 59.43
CA GLY A 695 -1.45 -22.48 58.40
C GLY A 695 -2.02 -22.28 57.00
N LEU A 696 -2.67 -21.13 56.73
CA LEU A 696 -3.35 -20.84 55.46
C LEU A 696 -2.47 -20.06 54.47
N SER A 697 -1.20 -19.80 54.79
CA SER A 697 -0.23 -19.16 53.88
C SER A 697 1.16 -19.76 54.02
N ASP A 698 1.66 -20.37 52.95
CA ASP A 698 3.00 -20.98 52.86
C ASP A 698 4.15 -19.93 52.85
N THR A 699 3.80 -18.64 52.76
CA THR A 699 4.71 -17.48 52.66
C THR A 699 4.12 -16.26 53.38
N PRO A 700 4.93 -15.26 53.81
CA PRO A 700 4.42 -14.07 54.48
C PRO A 700 3.53 -13.22 53.56
N VAL A 701 2.26 -13.03 53.96
CA VAL A 701 1.26 -12.30 53.15
C VAL A 701 1.66 -10.84 52.98
N SER A 702 1.89 -10.42 51.73
CA SER A 702 2.23 -9.03 51.41
C SER A 702 1.03 -8.09 51.60
N ARG A 703 1.31 -6.84 52.01
CA ARG A 703 0.29 -5.81 52.29
C ARG A 703 -0.80 -5.67 51.20
N PRO A 704 -0.48 -5.60 49.89
CA PRO A 704 -1.50 -5.54 48.84
C PRO A 704 -2.38 -6.79 48.75
N THR A 705 -1.83 -7.97 49.09
CA THR A 705 -2.56 -9.25 49.08
C THR A 705 -3.54 -9.33 50.25
N ALA A 706 -3.10 -8.93 51.45
CA ALA A 706 -3.97 -8.83 52.63
C ALA A 706 -5.10 -7.80 52.42
N GLN A 707 -4.83 -6.67 51.78
CA GLN A 707 -5.85 -5.68 51.40
C GLN A 707 -6.89 -6.28 50.43
N ARG A 708 -6.43 -6.90 49.33
CA ARG A 708 -7.31 -7.54 48.34
C ARG A 708 -8.19 -8.65 48.95
N LEU A 709 -7.64 -9.49 49.82
CA LEU A 709 -8.40 -10.54 50.50
C LEU A 709 -9.46 -9.95 51.45
N ARG A 710 -9.16 -8.83 52.13
CA ARG A 710 -10.14 -8.12 52.96
C ARG A 710 -11.25 -7.49 52.11
N GLU A 711 -10.89 -6.85 51.01
CA GLU A 711 -11.83 -6.22 50.06
C GLU A 711 -12.78 -7.26 49.44
N GLN A 712 -12.28 -8.46 49.10
CA GLN A 712 -13.13 -9.57 48.66
C GLN A 712 -14.11 -10.06 49.73
N VAL A 713 -13.70 -10.10 51.01
CA VAL A 713 -14.60 -10.46 52.12
C VAL A 713 -15.64 -9.37 52.39
N GLU A 714 -15.25 -8.09 52.27
CA GLU A 714 -16.16 -6.94 52.37
C GLU A 714 -17.18 -6.91 51.21
N GLU A 715 -16.77 -7.30 49.99
CA GLU A 715 -17.62 -7.41 48.80
C GLU A 715 -18.53 -8.65 48.84
N SER A 716 -18.10 -9.73 49.50
CA SER A 716 -18.85 -10.99 49.63
C SER A 716 -19.86 -11.00 50.80
N ALA A 717 -19.85 -9.98 51.65
CA ALA A 717 -20.75 -9.87 52.80
C ALA A 717 -22.14 -9.35 52.38
N PRO A 718 -23.25 -9.96 52.84
CA PRO A 718 -24.59 -9.42 52.59
C PRO A 718 -24.76 -8.04 53.25
N ALA A 719 -25.58 -7.18 52.63
CA ALA A 719 -25.58 -5.73 52.86
C ALA A 719 -26.24 -5.24 54.17
N SER A 720 -26.17 -5.99 55.27
CA SER A 720 -26.75 -5.63 56.58
C SER A 720 -25.81 -4.81 57.49
N ALA A 721 -24.56 -4.57 57.09
CA ALA A 721 -23.54 -3.88 57.90
C ALA A 721 -23.14 -2.48 57.38
N LYS A 722 -24.03 -1.79 56.65
CA LYS A 722 -23.86 -0.39 56.23
C LYS A 722 -24.87 0.53 56.95
N ALA A 723 -24.50 1.04 58.11
CA ALA A 723 -25.26 2.04 58.85
C ALA A 723 -24.40 3.29 59.11
N SER A 724 -24.85 4.40 58.52
CA SER A 724 -24.58 5.84 58.73
C SER A 724 -23.37 6.35 59.54
N PRO A 725 -22.66 7.37 59.01
CA PRO A 725 -22.04 8.43 59.79
C PRO A 725 -22.89 9.72 59.77
N SER A 726 -23.73 9.92 60.79
CA SER A 726 -24.31 11.21 61.19
C SER A 726 -24.64 11.17 62.69
N GLY A 727 -24.61 12.28 63.44
CA GLY A 727 -24.23 13.63 63.05
C GLY A 727 -24.94 14.70 63.88
N GLY A 728 -24.47 14.96 65.10
CA GLY A 728 -24.81 16.17 65.87
C GLY A 728 -25.66 16.00 67.14
N ALA A 729 -25.60 17.06 67.96
CA ALA A 729 -26.46 17.42 69.11
C ALA A 729 -26.39 16.57 70.40
N ALA A 730 -26.04 17.27 71.48
CA ALA A 730 -26.00 16.81 72.87
C ALA A 730 -27.39 16.78 73.56
N VAL A 731 -27.46 16.13 74.72
CA VAL A 731 -28.14 16.62 75.94
C VAL A 731 -27.51 15.92 77.16
N SER A 732 -27.56 16.55 78.35
CA SER A 732 -27.01 16.03 79.62
C SER A 732 -28.12 15.58 80.60
N ALA A 733 -27.70 14.99 81.73
CA ALA A 733 -28.51 14.67 82.93
C ALA A 733 -29.50 13.47 82.82
N ASN A 734 -29.88 12.75 83.88
CA ASN A 734 -29.28 12.52 85.22
C ASN A 734 -30.04 11.37 85.94
N ALA A 735 -29.36 10.58 86.80
CA ALA A 735 -29.90 9.61 87.77
C ALA A 735 -30.74 8.41 87.23
N GLY A 736 -30.87 7.27 87.94
CA GLY A 736 -30.17 6.84 89.17
C GLY A 736 -30.61 5.47 89.74
N ALA A 737 -29.73 4.90 90.58
CA ALA A 737 -29.92 3.88 91.62
C ALA A 737 -31.00 2.75 91.51
N SER A 738 -30.54 1.50 91.37
CA SER A 738 -30.79 0.32 92.25
C SER A 738 -29.94 -0.87 91.74
N ALA A 739 -29.09 -1.50 92.56
CA ALA A 739 -29.37 -2.64 93.47
C ALA A 739 -29.93 -3.89 92.73
N SER A 740 -29.41 -5.11 92.91
CA SER A 740 -28.57 -5.65 94.00
C SER A 740 -27.61 -6.79 93.56
N ALA A 741 -26.52 -6.99 94.32
CA ALA A 741 -25.77 -8.25 94.42
C ALA A 741 -26.30 -9.06 95.65
N PRO A 742 -26.01 -10.37 95.79
CA PRO A 742 -24.67 -10.87 96.15
C PRO A 742 -24.04 -11.73 95.04
N ALA A 743 -22.72 -11.94 94.92
CA ALA A 743 -21.61 -12.01 95.89
C ALA A 743 -21.50 -13.36 96.65
N SER A 744 -20.80 -14.30 96.02
CA SER A 744 -19.96 -15.29 96.69
C SER A 744 -18.64 -15.37 95.93
N ALA A 745 -17.52 -15.13 96.62
CA ALA A 745 -16.19 -15.23 96.06
C ALA A 745 -15.45 -16.35 96.78
N GLU A 746 -14.70 -17.15 96.05
CA GLU A 746 -13.62 -17.93 96.64
C GLU A 746 -12.44 -17.93 95.69
N ALA A 747 -11.28 -17.54 96.21
CA ALA A 747 -10.05 -17.46 95.44
C ALA A 747 -9.06 -18.47 96.01
N SER A 748 -8.40 -19.21 95.13
CA SER A 748 -7.17 -19.92 95.45
C SER A 748 -6.31 -20.00 94.20
N ALA A 749 -5.09 -19.49 94.32
CA ALA A 749 -4.05 -19.51 93.31
C ALA A 749 -2.83 -20.21 93.90
N LEU A 750 -1.92 -20.69 93.04
CA LEU A 750 -0.60 -21.28 93.38
C LEU A 750 -0.72 -22.65 94.11
N ALA A 751 -0.07 -23.75 93.71
CA ALA A 751 1.10 -23.93 92.85
C ALA A 751 1.30 -25.42 92.47
N ASN A 752 2.26 -25.68 91.57
CA ASN A 752 3.08 -26.90 91.43
C ASN A 752 2.39 -28.28 91.31
N ALA A 753 2.18 -28.74 90.07
CA ALA A 753 2.75 -29.99 89.56
C ALA A 753 2.78 -29.95 88.02
#